data_AF-A0A3B5AS06-F1
#
_entry.id   AF-A0A3B5AS06-F1
#
_cell.length_a   1.000
_cell.length_b   1.000
_cell.length_c   1.000
_cell.angle_alpha   90.00
_cell.angle_beta   90.00
_cell.angle_gamma   90.00
#
_symmetry.space_group_name_H-M   'P 1'
#
loop_
_entity.id
_entity.type
_entity.pdbx_description
1 polymer ?
#
loop_
_entity_poly.entity_id
_entity_poly.type
_entity_poly.pdbx_seq_one_letter_code
_entity_poly.pdbx_strand_id
1 'polypeptide(L)'
;MLFFFVQTCVLLLQFVEAIVVLIRQTSHVRVTRALRPIFLVDCRYCGAVRRNLRQIFQSLPPFIDILLLLLFFMVIFAILGKNYFNTLENSLVSLFVLLTTANFPDVMMPAYSKNRWSCVFFIVYLSIELYFIMNLLLAVVFDTFNDVEKMKFKSLLLHKRSAIDHAFQLLVSRQRPMGVSLKQFDGLMRFYRPRMSARDRFLTYKALNTSGAPMLSLQDFYKFYEVTGLKWKARRSGEHWFDDLPHTTFLIFKGINLLVKSKAFQYAMYVVVAINGVWILVETYTLNSGFSWSRFVPWSYIVFLTIYGVEVLLKISGLGPMAYFSSGWNLFDFSVTVFAFLGLIALAFDMEPFYFIVVLRPLQLLRLFKIKQRYRNVLDTMFELFPRMASLGLTLIIFYYSFAIVGMEFFADVVYPNCCNTSTVADSYRQINITYGNKTVLEEGYYYLNNFNNILSSFVTLFELTVVNNWYITMEGVTSMTTHWSRLYFMTFYIVTMVVMTIIVAFILDAFVFRMNYSRKNREPENGIVFEVEVSRDEALATLELYKQTCPGLSSLSSLQGVLQAMDRSGHSSLVYQGRRSRTKSDLSMKMYEEEIQWNDDKRQDQRQTQRSCKNPRQQTLRFKLRRKKKKEIIFIGSKTIICN
;
A
#
# COMPACT_ATOMS: atom_id res chain seq x y z
N MET A 1 -4.65 -19.07 -18.51
CA MET A 1 -4.96 -20.50 -18.73
C MET A 1 -4.66 -21.32 -17.47
N LEU A 2 -3.41 -21.38 -16.97
CA LEU A 2 -3.09 -22.10 -15.73
C LEU A 2 -3.88 -21.62 -14.50
N PHE A 3 -3.98 -20.30 -14.28
CA PHE A 3 -4.75 -19.74 -13.14
C PHE A 3 -6.24 -20.09 -13.18
N PHE A 4 -6.84 -20.02 -14.37
CA PHE A 4 -8.24 -20.39 -14.58
C PHE A 4 -8.47 -21.87 -14.27
N PHE A 5 -7.56 -22.74 -14.70
CA PHE A 5 -7.63 -24.17 -14.39
C PHE A 5 -7.56 -24.43 -12.89
N VAL A 6 -6.59 -23.84 -12.18
CA VAL A 6 -6.45 -23.98 -10.72
C VAL A 6 -7.72 -23.49 -10.01
N GLN A 7 -8.28 -22.36 -10.43
CA GLN A 7 -9.53 -21.84 -9.86
C GLN A 7 -10.70 -22.79 -10.06
N THR A 8 -10.87 -23.34 -11.27
CA THR A 8 -11.92 -24.31 -11.55
C THR A 8 -11.76 -25.57 -10.70
N CYS A 9 -10.54 -26.05 -10.51
CA CYS A 9 -10.26 -27.19 -9.61
C CYS A 9 -10.62 -26.87 -8.15
N VAL A 10 -10.23 -25.69 -7.64
CA VAL A 10 -10.56 -25.27 -6.27
C VAL A 10 -12.06 -25.08 -6.09
N LEU A 11 -12.74 -24.51 -7.09
CA LEU A 11 -14.20 -24.34 -7.08
C LEU A 11 -14.91 -25.69 -7.04
N LEU A 12 -14.49 -26.64 -7.88
CA LEU A 12 -15.04 -27.99 -7.91
C LEU A 12 -14.84 -28.70 -6.58
N LEU A 13 -13.64 -28.62 -6.01
CA LEU A 13 -13.32 -29.21 -4.72
C LEU A 13 -14.21 -28.64 -3.60
N GLN A 14 -14.36 -27.31 -3.54
CA GLN A 14 -15.22 -26.66 -2.55
C GLN A 14 -16.70 -26.99 -2.74
N PHE A 15 -17.14 -27.15 -3.98
CA PHE A 15 -18.52 -27.52 -4.29
C PHE A 15 -18.83 -28.95 -3.84
N VAL A 16 -17.94 -29.90 -4.15
CA VAL A 16 -18.05 -31.30 -3.70
C VAL A 16 -18.08 -31.36 -2.17
N GLU A 17 -17.19 -30.66 -1.50
CA GLU A 17 -17.14 -30.64 -0.04
C GLU A 17 -18.41 -30.02 0.59
N ALA A 18 -18.93 -28.94 0.00
CA ALA A 18 -20.18 -28.34 0.45
C ALA A 18 -21.36 -29.31 0.36
N ILE A 19 -21.44 -30.09 -0.72
CA ILE A 19 -22.45 -31.16 -0.89
C ILE A 19 -22.24 -32.25 0.17
N VAL A 20 -21.01 -32.72 0.36
CA VAL A 20 -20.71 -33.77 1.36
C VAL A 20 -21.11 -33.33 2.76
N VAL A 21 -20.84 -32.08 3.14
CA VAL A 21 -21.27 -31.51 4.43
C VAL A 21 -22.79 -31.45 4.53
N LEU A 22 -23.47 -30.99 3.48
CA LEU A 22 -24.93 -30.87 3.46
C LEU A 22 -25.61 -32.23 3.60
N ILE A 23 -25.06 -33.26 2.97
CA ILE A 23 -25.56 -34.64 3.07
C ILE A 23 -25.28 -35.23 4.46
N ARG A 24 -24.06 -35.05 4.98
CA ARG A 24 -23.65 -35.65 6.25
C ARG A 24 -24.21 -34.93 7.49
N GLN A 25 -24.68 -33.69 7.36
CA GLN A 25 -25.12 -32.81 8.47
C GLN A 25 -24.07 -32.55 9.57
N THR A 26 -22.86 -33.10 9.43
CA THR A 26 -21.71 -32.88 10.33
C THR A 26 -20.53 -32.30 9.55
N SER A 27 -19.83 -31.34 10.14
CA SER A 27 -18.56 -30.84 9.63
C SER A 27 -17.47 -31.90 9.75
N HIS A 28 -16.83 -32.27 8.65
CA HIS A 28 -15.51 -32.92 8.68
C HIS A 28 -14.41 -31.85 8.65
N VAL A 29 -13.14 -32.24 8.74
CA VAL A 29 -11.98 -31.32 8.69
C VAL A 29 -11.98 -30.54 7.36
N ARG A 30 -12.15 -29.21 7.41
CA ARG A 30 -12.36 -28.36 6.23
C ARG A 30 -11.14 -27.49 5.89
N VAL A 31 -9.95 -28.10 5.84
CA VAL A 31 -8.67 -27.41 5.55
C VAL A 31 -8.66 -26.73 4.18
N THR A 32 -9.38 -27.30 3.22
CA THR A 32 -9.60 -26.81 1.84
C THR A 32 -10.09 -25.36 1.77
N ARG A 33 -10.75 -24.86 2.84
CA ARG A 33 -11.16 -23.46 2.98
C ARG A 33 -9.98 -22.50 2.92
N ALA A 34 -8.76 -22.95 3.26
CA ALA A 34 -7.54 -22.16 3.17
C ALA A 34 -7.20 -21.73 1.73
N LEU A 35 -7.74 -22.42 0.71
CA LEU A 35 -7.53 -22.09 -0.70
C LEU A 35 -8.49 -21.02 -1.24
N ARG A 36 -9.55 -20.64 -0.50
CA ARG A 36 -10.54 -19.63 -0.91
C ARG A 36 -9.96 -18.25 -1.28
N PRO A 37 -8.86 -17.75 -0.70
CA PRO A 37 -8.30 -16.46 -1.09
C PRO A 37 -7.92 -16.36 -2.57
N ILE A 38 -7.78 -17.48 -3.30
CA ILE A 38 -7.54 -17.47 -4.74
C ILE A 38 -8.62 -16.69 -5.52
N PHE A 39 -9.88 -16.74 -5.06
CA PHE A 39 -10.99 -16.01 -5.69
C PHE A 39 -10.86 -14.50 -5.49
N LEU A 40 -10.36 -14.05 -4.32
CA LEU A 40 -10.08 -12.64 -4.06
C LEU A 40 -8.88 -12.16 -4.88
N VAL A 41 -7.84 -12.99 -5.00
CA VAL A 41 -6.62 -12.66 -5.75
C VAL A 41 -6.90 -12.49 -7.25
N ASP A 42 -7.81 -13.27 -7.84
CA ASP A 42 -8.08 -13.19 -9.28
C ASP A 42 -9.04 -12.06 -9.70
N CYS A 43 -9.65 -11.37 -8.73
CA CYS A 43 -10.52 -10.24 -9.00
C CYS A 43 -9.80 -9.09 -9.73
N ARG A 44 -10.52 -8.41 -10.64
CA ARG A 44 -9.98 -7.29 -11.44
C ARG A 44 -9.41 -6.16 -10.58
N TYR A 45 -10.04 -5.88 -9.43
CA TYR A 45 -9.62 -4.83 -8.49
C TYR A 45 -8.36 -5.22 -7.70
N CYS A 46 -8.19 -6.50 -7.37
CA CYS A 46 -7.05 -7.04 -6.62
C CYS A 46 -5.83 -7.34 -7.50
N GLY A 47 -5.75 -6.74 -8.69
CA GLY A 47 -4.64 -6.93 -9.63
C GLY A 47 -3.27 -6.58 -9.05
N ALA A 48 -3.19 -5.65 -8.09
CA ALA A 48 -1.98 -5.33 -7.35
C ALA A 48 -1.56 -6.47 -6.41
N VAL A 49 -2.49 -6.96 -5.59
CA VAL A 49 -2.29 -8.09 -4.66
C VAL A 49 -1.78 -9.33 -5.41
N ARG A 50 -2.41 -9.67 -6.55
CA ARG A 50 -1.98 -10.79 -7.40
C ARG A 50 -0.56 -10.65 -7.95
N ARG A 51 -0.13 -9.42 -8.24
CA ARG A 51 1.24 -9.16 -8.69
C ARG A 51 2.21 -9.33 -7.53
N ASN A 52 1.94 -8.69 -6.39
CA ASN A 52 2.77 -8.77 -5.20
C ASN A 52 2.98 -10.23 -4.76
N LEU A 53 1.89 -11.00 -4.67
CA LEU A 53 1.94 -12.43 -4.29
C LEU A 53 2.77 -13.25 -5.29
N ARG A 54 2.59 -13.03 -6.60
CA ARG A 54 3.42 -13.69 -7.62
C ARG A 54 4.90 -13.33 -7.48
N GLN A 55 5.21 -12.07 -7.20
CA GLN A 55 6.58 -11.60 -7.05
C GLN A 55 7.26 -12.26 -5.85
N ILE A 56 6.56 -12.35 -4.71
CA ILE A 56 7.05 -13.07 -3.51
C ILE A 56 7.38 -14.53 -3.84
N PHE A 57 6.51 -15.23 -4.57
CA PHE A 57 6.80 -16.62 -4.97
C PHE A 57 7.91 -16.73 -6.02
N GLN A 58 8.14 -15.70 -6.84
CA GLN A 58 9.22 -15.67 -7.82
C GLN A 58 10.59 -15.38 -7.19
N SER A 59 10.64 -14.69 -6.04
CA SER A 59 11.86 -14.47 -5.26
C SER A 59 12.21 -15.64 -4.32
N LEU A 60 11.37 -16.69 -4.27
CA LEU A 60 11.57 -17.83 -3.36
C LEU A 60 12.77 -18.74 -3.70
N PRO A 61 13.17 -18.99 -4.96
CA PRO A 61 14.26 -19.93 -5.22
C PRO A 61 15.61 -19.53 -4.60
N PRO A 62 16.13 -18.29 -4.77
CA PRO A 62 17.37 -17.86 -4.11
C PRO A 62 17.26 -17.86 -2.57
N PHE A 63 16.05 -17.65 -2.05
CA PHE A 63 15.77 -17.74 -0.62
C PHE A 63 15.94 -19.17 -0.09
N ILE A 64 15.45 -20.18 -0.82
CA ILE A 64 15.55 -21.58 -0.42
C ILE A 64 17.02 -22.00 -0.32
N ASP A 65 17.89 -21.54 -1.23
CA ASP A 65 19.32 -21.88 -1.22
C ASP A 65 20.02 -21.38 0.05
N ILE A 66 19.75 -20.15 0.47
CA ILE A 66 20.34 -19.57 1.69
C ILE A 66 19.65 -20.10 2.95
N LEU A 67 18.34 -20.38 2.90
CA LEU A 67 17.64 -21.05 3.99
C LEU A 67 18.23 -22.44 4.25
N LEU A 68 18.61 -23.17 3.21
CA LEU A 68 19.30 -24.46 3.33
C LEU A 68 20.66 -24.29 4.01
N LEU A 69 21.43 -23.26 3.64
CA LEU A 69 22.69 -22.92 4.31
C LEU A 69 22.49 -22.64 5.81
N LEU A 70 21.46 -21.87 6.15
CA LEU A 70 21.10 -21.56 7.54
C LEU A 70 20.71 -22.83 8.32
N LEU A 71 19.85 -23.66 7.75
CA LEU A 71 19.45 -24.92 8.40
C LEU A 71 20.65 -25.87 8.56
N PHE A 72 21.58 -25.85 7.62
CA PHE A 72 22.81 -26.64 7.67
C PHE A 72 23.70 -26.23 8.86
N PHE A 73 24.01 -24.95 9.01
CA PHE A 73 24.80 -24.47 10.15
C PHE A 73 24.06 -24.69 11.48
N MET A 74 22.74 -24.51 11.51
CA MET A 74 21.94 -24.73 12.70
C MET A 74 22.02 -26.18 13.18
N VAL A 75 21.96 -27.15 12.25
CA VAL A 75 22.12 -28.57 12.57
C VAL A 75 23.53 -28.86 13.12
N ILE A 76 24.58 -28.26 12.54
CA ILE A 76 25.95 -28.40 13.05
C ILE A 76 26.05 -27.89 14.50
N PHE A 77 25.54 -26.68 14.76
CA PHE A 77 25.54 -26.11 16.10
C PHE A 77 24.65 -26.89 17.07
N ALA A 78 23.55 -27.50 16.62
CA ALA A 78 22.72 -28.35 17.46
C ALA A 78 23.42 -29.65 17.85
N ILE A 79 24.20 -30.25 16.93
CA ILE A 79 25.02 -31.42 17.23
C ILE A 79 26.11 -31.06 18.26
N LEU A 80 26.80 -29.94 18.06
CA LEU A 80 27.82 -29.45 19.01
C LEU A 80 27.21 -29.07 20.37
N GLY A 81 26.01 -28.49 20.35
CA GLY A 81 25.26 -28.02 21.50
C GLY A 81 24.56 -29.11 22.30
N LYS A 82 24.56 -30.37 21.83
CA LYS A 82 23.87 -31.50 22.48
C LYS A 82 24.23 -31.65 23.97
N ASN A 83 25.47 -31.32 24.35
CA ASN A 83 25.94 -31.35 25.73
C ASN A 83 25.22 -30.37 26.67
N TYR A 84 24.61 -29.31 26.13
CA TYR A 84 23.86 -28.30 26.89
C TYR A 84 22.36 -28.61 26.99
N PHE A 85 21.79 -29.32 26.01
CA PHE A 85 20.32 -29.47 25.84
C PHE A 85 19.79 -30.89 26.05
N ASN A 86 20.64 -31.84 26.46
CA ASN A 86 20.36 -33.26 26.72
C ASN A 86 19.94 -34.07 25.46
N THR A 87 18.95 -33.59 24.68
CA THR A 87 18.46 -34.24 23.46
C THR A 87 18.73 -33.39 22.22
N LEU A 88 18.88 -34.07 21.08
CA LEU A 88 19.12 -33.40 19.79
C LEU A 88 17.90 -32.55 19.37
N GLU A 89 16.69 -33.05 19.61
CA GLU A 89 15.45 -32.33 19.30
C GLU A 89 15.35 -31.02 20.09
N ASN A 90 15.56 -31.07 21.41
CA ASN A 90 15.53 -29.88 22.25
C ASN A 90 16.63 -28.89 21.85
N SER A 91 17.81 -29.37 21.46
CA SER A 91 18.88 -28.52 20.94
C SER A 91 18.46 -27.82 19.63
N LEU A 92 17.87 -28.54 18.68
CA LEU A 92 17.41 -27.98 17.41
C LEU A 92 16.32 -26.93 17.63
N VAL A 93 15.31 -27.25 18.43
CA VAL A 93 14.20 -26.32 18.72
C VAL A 93 14.71 -25.10 19.49
N SER A 94 15.54 -25.29 20.52
CA SER A 94 16.08 -24.18 21.33
C SER A 94 16.97 -23.25 20.52
N LEU A 95 17.80 -23.79 19.61
CA LEU A 95 18.62 -22.99 18.71
C LEU A 95 17.78 -22.30 17.63
N PHE A 96 16.74 -22.95 17.10
CA PHE A 96 15.81 -22.28 16.19
C PHE A 96 15.09 -21.10 16.88
N VAL A 97 14.68 -21.25 18.14
CA VAL A 97 14.12 -20.14 18.92
C VAL A 97 15.19 -19.07 19.21
N LEU A 98 16.43 -19.48 19.49
CA LEU A 98 17.55 -18.55 19.71
C LEU A 98 17.92 -17.76 18.46
N LEU A 99 17.77 -18.33 17.26
CA LEU A 99 17.90 -17.61 15.99
C LEU A 99 16.98 -16.40 15.93
N THR A 100 15.80 -16.49 16.55
CA THR A 100 14.82 -15.40 16.64
C THR A 100 15.08 -14.47 17.83
N THR A 101 16.07 -14.77 18.66
CA THR A 101 16.41 -14.09 19.93
C THR A 101 15.30 -14.08 20.98
N ALA A 102 14.24 -14.88 20.81
CA ALA A 102 13.06 -14.85 21.69
C ALA A 102 13.29 -15.46 23.08
N ASN A 103 14.30 -16.32 23.25
CA ASN A 103 14.64 -17.00 24.51
C ASN A 103 16.03 -16.63 25.03
N PHE A 104 16.65 -15.56 24.52
CA PHE A 104 17.90 -15.03 25.06
C PHE A 104 17.57 -13.95 26.11
N PRO A 105 18.15 -14.00 27.34
CA PRO A 105 19.31 -14.80 27.76
C PRO A 105 19.01 -16.19 28.33
N ASP A 106 17.75 -16.53 28.57
CA ASP A 106 17.32 -17.70 29.37
C ASP A 106 17.92 -19.03 28.92
N VAL A 107 18.03 -19.25 27.61
CA VAL A 107 18.59 -20.47 27.02
C VAL A 107 20.08 -20.68 27.34
N MET A 108 20.82 -19.59 27.60
CA MET A 108 22.26 -19.63 27.89
C MET A 108 22.54 -19.79 29.39
N MET A 109 21.67 -19.28 30.26
CA MET A 109 21.94 -19.12 31.70
C MET A 109 22.33 -20.43 32.42
N PRO A 110 21.68 -21.59 32.17
CA PRO A 110 22.07 -22.84 32.82
C PRO A 110 23.50 -23.30 32.47
N ALA A 111 23.93 -23.09 31.22
CA ALA A 111 25.28 -23.41 30.77
C ALA A 111 26.31 -22.41 31.32
N TYR A 112 25.96 -21.12 31.29
CA TYR A 112 26.81 -20.03 31.77
C TYR A 112 27.07 -20.10 33.29
N SER A 113 26.07 -20.52 34.06
CA SER A 113 26.22 -20.73 35.51
C SER A 113 27.19 -21.87 35.83
N LYS A 114 27.33 -22.88 34.96
CA LYS A 114 28.29 -23.99 35.13
C LYS A 114 29.69 -23.58 34.70
N ASN A 115 29.81 -22.94 33.54
CA ASN A 115 31.08 -22.45 33.03
C ASN A 115 30.88 -21.12 32.29
N ARG A 116 31.60 -20.08 32.74
CA ARG A 116 31.54 -18.75 32.12
C ARG A 116 31.94 -18.78 30.64
N TRP A 117 32.84 -19.68 30.24
CA TRP A 117 33.27 -19.83 28.85
C TRP A 117 32.19 -20.39 27.91
N SER A 118 31.11 -20.96 28.44
CA SER A 118 29.99 -21.42 27.61
C SER A 118 29.28 -20.28 26.87
N CYS A 119 29.46 -19.01 27.28
CA CYS A 119 28.94 -17.87 26.51
C CYS A 119 29.54 -17.78 25.10
N VAL A 120 30.78 -18.24 24.89
CA VAL A 120 31.46 -18.19 23.59
C VAL A 120 30.67 -18.96 22.54
N PHE A 121 30.09 -20.12 22.90
CA PHE A 121 29.24 -20.90 22.00
C PHE A 121 28.05 -20.08 21.49
N PHE A 122 27.31 -19.44 22.39
CA PHE A 122 26.11 -18.66 22.05
C PHE A 122 26.46 -17.36 21.28
N ILE A 123 27.56 -16.70 21.65
CA ILE A 123 28.03 -15.49 20.96
C ILE A 123 28.46 -15.82 19.52
N VAL A 124 29.21 -16.91 19.32
CA VAL A 124 29.64 -17.37 18.00
C VAL A 124 28.43 -17.79 17.16
N TYR A 125 27.48 -18.53 17.75
CA TYR A 125 26.23 -18.91 17.11
C TYR A 125 25.46 -17.67 16.61
N LEU A 126 25.18 -16.70 17.47
CA LEU A 126 24.46 -15.47 17.10
C LEU A 126 25.23 -14.63 16.07
N SER A 127 26.56 -14.57 16.16
CA SER A 127 27.37 -13.82 15.21
C SER A 127 27.28 -14.39 13.79
N ILE A 128 27.34 -15.72 13.66
CA ILE A 128 27.31 -16.40 12.36
C ILE A 128 25.87 -16.49 11.85
N GLU A 129 24.94 -17.00 12.65
CA GLU A 129 23.59 -17.34 12.18
C GLU A 129 22.68 -16.11 12.08
N LEU A 130 22.64 -15.30 13.14
CA LEU A 130 21.76 -14.15 13.18
C LEU A 130 22.36 -12.94 12.44
N TYR A 131 23.58 -12.53 12.77
CA TYR A 131 24.11 -11.29 12.18
C TYR A 131 24.65 -11.45 10.77
N PHE A 132 25.22 -12.61 10.42
CA PHE A 132 25.75 -12.84 9.09
C PHE A 132 24.73 -13.52 8.16
N ILE A 133 24.32 -14.75 8.45
CA ILE A 133 23.49 -15.54 7.53
C ILE A 133 22.07 -14.96 7.39
N MET A 134 21.38 -14.63 8.49
CA MET A 134 20.02 -14.06 8.41
C MET A 134 20.00 -12.70 7.72
N ASN A 135 20.96 -11.80 7.98
CA ASN A 135 21.01 -10.52 7.27
C ASN A 135 21.38 -10.69 5.78
N LEU A 136 22.23 -11.66 5.44
CA LEU A 136 22.51 -12.01 4.05
C LEU A 136 21.25 -12.54 3.33
N LEU A 137 20.49 -13.42 4.00
CA LEU A 137 19.21 -13.94 3.51
C LEU A 137 18.23 -12.79 3.20
N LEU A 138 18.11 -11.82 4.12
CA LEU A 138 17.27 -10.63 3.92
C LEU A 138 17.73 -9.79 2.72
N ALA A 139 19.04 -9.57 2.57
CA ALA A 139 19.60 -8.80 1.47
C ALA A 139 19.33 -9.45 0.11
N VAL A 140 19.56 -10.76 -0.03
CA VAL A 140 19.33 -11.49 -1.29
C VAL A 140 17.84 -11.52 -1.66
N VAL A 141 16.95 -11.71 -0.69
CA VAL A 141 15.50 -11.61 -0.92
C VAL A 141 15.11 -10.22 -1.43
N PHE A 142 15.67 -9.16 -0.85
CA PHE A 142 15.40 -7.79 -1.25
C PHE A 142 15.86 -7.50 -2.68
N ASP A 143 17.10 -7.83 -3.01
CA ASP A 143 17.67 -7.57 -4.34
C ASP A 143 16.93 -8.33 -5.44
N THR A 144 16.67 -9.62 -5.21
CA THR A 144 15.92 -10.46 -6.16
C THR A 144 14.48 -9.96 -6.35
N PHE A 145 13.82 -9.50 -5.29
CA PHE A 145 12.48 -8.92 -5.37
C PHE A 145 12.48 -7.62 -6.18
N ASN A 146 13.44 -6.72 -5.94
CA ASN A 146 13.57 -5.46 -6.66
C ASN A 146 13.84 -5.68 -8.15
N ASP A 147 14.69 -6.64 -8.50
CA ASP A 147 14.95 -7.01 -9.88
C ASP A 147 13.70 -7.53 -10.59
N VAL A 148 12.92 -8.37 -9.91
CA VAL A 148 11.63 -8.86 -10.44
C VAL A 148 10.65 -7.69 -10.63
N GLU A 149 10.56 -6.74 -9.69
CA GLU A 149 9.72 -5.55 -9.85
C GLU A 149 10.17 -4.69 -11.03
N LYS A 150 11.47 -4.39 -11.13
CA LYS A 150 12.07 -3.61 -12.21
C LYS A 150 11.80 -4.25 -13.58
N MET A 151 12.06 -5.54 -13.74
CA MET A 151 11.79 -6.28 -14.98
C MET A 151 10.30 -6.27 -15.32
N LYS A 152 9.42 -6.38 -14.32
CA LYS A 152 7.98 -6.33 -14.53
C LYS A 152 7.51 -4.94 -14.95
N PHE A 153 8.03 -3.90 -14.33
CA PHE A 153 7.75 -2.51 -14.67
C PHE A 153 8.21 -2.20 -16.11
N LYS A 154 9.43 -2.62 -16.47
CA LYS A 154 9.96 -2.56 -17.84
C LYS A 154 9.03 -3.26 -18.84
N SER A 155 8.59 -4.48 -18.54
CA SER A 155 7.65 -5.22 -19.39
C SER A 155 6.31 -4.47 -19.58
N LEU A 156 5.77 -3.86 -18.52
CA LEU A 156 4.53 -3.08 -18.58
C LEU A 156 4.67 -1.79 -19.40
N LEU A 157 5.77 -1.04 -19.23
CA LEU A 157 6.05 0.16 -20.02
C LEU A 157 6.18 -0.17 -21.51
N LEU A 158 6.92 -1.23 -21.84
CA LEU A 158 7.11 -1.66 -23.22
C LEU A 158 5.79 -2.13 -23.85
N HIS A 159 4.93 -2.81 -23.08
CA HIS A 159 3.61 -3.18 -23.55
C HIS A 159 2.73 -1.95 -23.83
N LYS A 160 2.75 -0.94 -22.94
CA LYS A 160 2.06 0.34 -23.18
C LYS A 160 2.59 1.04 -24.43
N ARG A 161 3.91 1.10 -24.60
CA ARG A 161 4.56 1.72 -25.75
C ARG A 161 4.20 1.01 -27.05
N SER A 162 4.27 -0.32 -27.06
CA SER A 162 3.85 -1.12 -28.21
C SER A 162 2.38 -0.89 -28.55
N ALA A 163 1.48 -0.78 -27.57
CA ALA A 163 0.08 -0.44 -27.84
C ALA A 163 -0.07 0.97 -28.47
N ILE A 164 0.72 1.94 -28.03
CA ILE A 164 0.79 3.28 -28.64
C ILE A 164 1.30 3.19 -30.08
N ASP A 165 2.36 2.42 -30.34
CA ASP A 165 2.91 2.24 -31.68
C ASP A 165 1.87 1.66 -32.64
N HIS A 166 1.14 0.61 -32.22
CA HIS A 166 0.06 0.03 -33.02
C HIS A 166 -1.10 1.02 -33.24
N ALA A 167 -1.51 1.74 -32.19
CA ALA A 167 -2.55 2.75 -32.31
C ALA A 167 -2.15 3.89 -33.26
N PHE A 168 -0.90 4.37 -33.18
CA PHE A 168 -0.36 5.40 -34.05
C PHE A 168 -0.34 4.93 -35.52
N GLN A 169 0.13 3.70 -35.77
CA GLN A 169 0.14 3.10 -37.12
C GLN A 169 -1.27 2.96 -37.71
N LEU A 170 -2.29 2.72 -36.89
CA LEU A 170 -3.70 2.64 -37.34
C LEU A 170 -4.32 4.02 -37.59
N LEU A 171 -3.90 5.04 -36.85
CA LEU A 171 -4.45 6.39 -36.97
C LEU A 171 -3.84 7.17 -38.13
N VAL A 172 -2.58 6.91 -38.46
CA VAL A 172 -1.89 7.54 -39.58
C VAL A 172 -2.46 7.03 -40.90
N SER A 173 -2.85 7.95 -41.80
CA SER A 173 -3.42 7.57 -43.10
C SER A 173 -2.32 7.25 -44.10
N ARG A 174 -2.61 6.39 -45.08
CA ARG A 174 -1.71 6.08 -46.21
C ARG A 174 -1.30 7.33 -47.00
N GLN A 175 -2.13 8.38 -46.99
CA GLN A 175 -1.90 9.63 -47.71
C GLN A 175 -1.10 10.67 -46.91
N ARG A 176 -1.05 10.56 -45.57
CA ARG A 176 -0.30 11.48 -44.69
C ARG A 176 0.43 10.69 -43.60
N PRO A 177 1.63 10.14 -43.89
CA PRO A 177 2.37 9.31 -42.95
C PRO A 177 2.99 10.08 -41.77
N MET A 178 2.99 11.42 -41.85
CA MET A 178 3.82 12.30 -41.02
C MET A 178 3.24 12.60 -39.62
N GLY A 179 1.97 12.29 -39.35
CA GLY A 179 1.42 12.51 -38.01
C GLY A 179 -0.09 12.36 -37.89
N VAL A 180 -0.58 12.46 -36.66
CA VAL A 180 -2.02 12.34 -36.32
C VAL A 180 -2.66 13.73 -36.29
N SER A 181 -3.69 13.91 -37.12
CA SER A 181 -4.51 15.14 -37.15
C SER A 181 -5.52 15.20 -36.00
N LEU A 182 -5.99 16.40 -35.67
CA LEU A 182 -7.03 16.61 -34.65
C LEU A 182 -8.29 15.76 -34.90
N LYS A 183 -8.71 15.61 -36.16
CA LYS A 183 -9.89 14.81 -36.54
C LYS A 183 -9.73 13.32 -36.19
N GLN A 184 -8.55 12.75 -36.46
CA GLN A 184 -8.25 11.35 -36.14
C GLN A 184 -8.14 11.14 -34.62
N PHE A 185 -7.47 12.07 -33.93
CA PHE A 185 -7.37 12.05 -32.47
C PHE A 185 -8.75 12.17 -31.81
N ASP A 186 -9.62 13.02 -32.35
CA ASP A 186 -10.97 13.19 -31.86
C ASP A 186 -11.79 11.88 -31.97
N GLY A 187 -11.68 11.19 -33.11
CA GLY A 187 -12.29 9.88 -33.31
C GLY A 187 -11.84 8.85 -32.27
N LEU A 188 -10.53 8.79 -31.97
CA LEU A 188 -9.99 7.91 -30.93
C LEU A 188 -10.59 8.24 -29.56
N MET A 189 -10.60 9.52 -29.18
CA MET A 189 -10.98 9.94 -27.84
C MET A 189 -12.46 9.72 -27.53
N ARG A 190 -13.33 9.69 -28.54
CA ARG A 190 -14.75 9.35 -28.36
C ARG A 190 -14.97 7.90 -27.91
N PHE A 191 -14.15 6.97 -28.40
CA PHE A 191 -14.24 5.57 -27.97
C PHE A 191 -13.43 5.30 -26.72
N TYR A 192 -12.23 5.90 -26.62
CA TYR A 192 -11.35 5.69 -25.48
C TYR A 192 -11.89 6.34 -24.19
N ARG A 193 -12.48 7.54 -24.30
CA ARG A 193 -13.02 8.30 -23.16
C ARG A 193 -14.33 9.05 -23.55
N PRO A 194 -15.46 8.34 -23.69
CA PRO A 194 -16.70 8.88 -24.27
C PRO A 194 -17.30 10.06 -23.50
N ARG A 195 -17.07 10.14 -22.19
CA ARG A 195 -17.61 11.21 -21.32
C ARG A 195 -16.80 12.52 -21.38
N MET A 196 -15.80 12.61 -22.25
CA MET A 196 -14.91 13.78 -22.32
C MET A 196 -15.49 14.87 -23.24
N SER A 197 -15.53 16.12 -22.76
CA SER A 197 -16.07 17.25 -23.55
C SER A 197 -15.22 17.55 -24.79
N ALA A 198 -15.79 18.21 -25.80
CA ALA A 198 -15.05 18.58 -27.01
C ALA A 198 -13.91 19.56 -26.72
N ARG A 199 -14.15 20.53 -25.82
CA ARG A 199 -13.13 21.42 -25.27
C ARG A 199 -11.96 20.63 -24.66
N ASP A 200 -12.25 19.68 -23.77
CA ASP A 200 -11.19 18.96 -23.07
C ASP A 200 -10.40 18.05 -24.03
N ARG A 201 -11.05 17.48 -25.05
CA ARG A 201 -10.37 16.71 -26.12
C ARG A 201 -9.39 17.60 -26.89
N PHE A 202 -9.80 18.80 -27.27
CA PHE A 202 -8.91 19.78 -27.91
C PHE A 202 -7.74 20.18 -27.00
N LEU A 203 -8.00 20.47 -25.73
CA LEU A 203 -6.95 20.80 -24.75
C LEU A 203 -5.95 19.65 -24.58
N THR A 204 -6.41 18.39 -24.54
CA THR A 204 -5.49 17.24 -24.51
C THR A 204 -4.64 17.14 -25.78
N TYR A 205 -5.22 17.36 -26.95
CA TYR A 205 -4.46 17.36 -28.21
C TYR A 205 -3.36 18.42 -28.20
N LYS A 206 -3.70 19.65 -27.76
CA LYS A 206 -2.73 20.75 -27.67
C LYS A 206 -1.65 20.48 -26.62
N ALA A 207 -1.98 19.90 -25.48
CA ALA A 207 -0.99 19.51 -24.46
C ALA A 207 -0.06 18.38 -24.90
N LEU A 208 -0.54 17.49 -25.77
CA LEU A 208 0.28 16.45 -26.38
C LEU A 208 1.29 17.04 -27.38
N ASN A 209 0.92 18.13 -28.07
CA ASN A 209 1.72 18.75 -29.10
C ASN A 209 2.84 19.63 -28.53
N THR A 210 3.91 19.01 -28.03
CA THR A 210 5.07 19.77 -27.54
C THR A 210 5.90 20.43 -28.65
N SER A 211 5.77 19.95 -29.89
CA SER A 211 6.51 20.46 -31.05
C SER A 211 5.88 21.68 -31.72
N GLY A 212 4.64 22.03 -31.38
CA GLY A 212 3.88 23.11 -32.04
C GLY A 212 3.51 22.81 -33.50
N ALA A 213 3.73 21.58 -33.97
CA ALA A 213 3.44 21.18 -35.34
C ALA A 213 1.93 21.01 -35.57
N PRO A 214 1.40 21.17 -36.79
CA PRO A 214 -0.02 20.96 -37.08
C PRO A 214 -0.49 19.51 -36.90
N MET A 215 0.43 18.56 -36.69
CA MET A 215 0.14 17.13 -36.51
C MET A 215 1.00 16.56 -35.38
N LEU A 216 0.48 15.55 -34.68
CA LEU A 216 1.22 14.89 -33.60
C LEU A 216 2.23 13.89 -34.15
N SER A 217 3.49 14.02 -33.74
CA SER A 217 4.54 13.04 -34.01
C SER A 217 4.41 11.80 -33.11
N LEU A 218 5.10 10.71 -33.47
CA LEU A 218 5.16 9.51 -32.61
C LEU A 218 5.80 9.81 -31.24
N GLN A 219 6.78 10.72 -31.19
CA GLN A 219 7.44 11.12 -29.94
C GLN A 219 6.48 11.87 -29.01
N ASP A 220 5.70 12.79 -29.56
CA ASP A 220 4.64 13.49 -28.83
C ASP A 220 3.59 12.49 -28.33
N PHE A 221 3.19 11.53 -29.19
CA PHE A 221 2.17 10.53 -28.88
C PHE A 221 2.60 9.53 -27.78
N TYR A 222 3.90 9.37 -27.48
CA TYR A 222 4.32 8.54 -26.33
C TYR A 222 3.85 9.08 -24.98
N LYS A 223 3.63 10.39 -24.86
CA LYS A 223 3.08 11.04 -23.66
C LYS A 223 1.57 10.86 -23.50
N PHE A 224 0.92 10.10 -24.39
CA PHE A 224 -0.54 9.90 -24.43
C PHE A 224 -1.15 9.50 -23.07
N TYR A 225 -0.60 8.50 -22.39
CA TYR A 225 -1.14 8.06 -21.09
C TYR A 225 -0.98 9.11 -19.97
N GLU A 226 -0.01 10.01 -20.09
CA GLU A 226 0.23 11.06 -19.10
C GLU A 226 -0.75 12.23 -19.27
N VAL A 227 -1.00 12.63 -20.51
CA VAL A 227 -1.82 13.80 -20.86
C VAL A 227 -3.31 13.48 -20.84
N THR A 228 -3.70 12.28 -21.28
CA THR A 228 -5.13 11.88 -21.32
C THR A 228 -5.78 11.77 -19.95
N GLY A 229 -4.99 11.60 -18.89
CA GLY A 229 -5.46 11.56 -17.49
C GLY A 229 -5.74 12.93 -16.88
N LEU A 230 -5.38 14.03 -17.55
CA LEU A 230 -5.56 15.38 -17.04
C LEU A 230 -7.04 15.76 -16.95
N LYS A 231 -7.39 16.49 -15.88
CA LYS A 231 -8.67 17.19 -15.75
C LYS A 231 -8.43 18.67 -15.99
N TRP A 232 -9.09 19.21 -17.01
CA TRP A 232 -8.93 20.60 -17.42
C TRP A 232 -9.88 21.51 -16.64
N LYS A 233 -9.33 22.61 -16.13
CA LYS A 233 -10.09 23.72 -15.55
C LYS A 233 -9.58 25.03 -16.13
N ALA A 234 -10.49 25.95 -16.43
CA ALA A 234 -10.09 27.32 -16.78
C ALA A 234 -9.39 27.95 -15.57
N ARG A 235 -8.30 28.68 -15.81
CA ARG A 235 -7.66 29.47 -14.76
C ARG A 235 -8.55 30.66 -14.44
N ARG A 236 -9.48 30.50 -13.51
CA ARG A 236 -10.28 31.61 -12.99
C ARG A 236 -9.42 32.41 -12.02
N SER A 237 -8.90 33.53 -12.47
CA SER A 237 -8.25 34.51 -11.61
C SER A 237 -9.32 35.27 -10.83
N GLY A 238 -9.68 34.78 -9.64
CA GLY A 238 -10.25 35.64 -8.61
C GLY A 238 -11.77 35.72 -8.45
N GLU A 239 -12.58 34.83 -9.04
CA GLU A 239 -14.00 34.71 -8.61
C GLU A 239 -14.03 34.15 -7.18
N HIS A 240 -14.19 35.03 -6.20
CA HIS A 240 -14.53 34.65 -4.85
C HIS A 240 -16.01 34.26 -4.81
N TRP A 241 -16.36 33.23 -4.02
CA TRP A 241 -17.76 32.78 -3.90
C TRP A 241 -18.70 33.89 -3.38
N PHE A 242 -18.13 34.94 -2.81
CA PHE A 242 -18.83 36.11 -2.28
C PHE A 242 -18.88 37.32 -3.23
N ASP A 243 -18.38 37.22 -4.47
CA ASP A 243 -18.45 38.32 -5.44
C ASP A 243 -19.88 38.59 -5.93
N ASP A 244 -20.78 37.60 -5.83
CA ASP A 244 -22.20 37.72 -6.18
C ASP A 244 -23.08 38.25 -5.02
N LEU A 245 -22.49 38.55 -3.85
CA LEU A 245 -23.22 38.99 -2.65
C LEU A 245 -23.36 40.53 -2.59
N PRO A 246 -24.43 41.04 -1.94
CA PRO A 246 -24.63 42.48 -1.75
C PRO A 246 -23.46 43.16 -1.02
N HIS A 247 -23.28 44.46 -1.26
CA HIS A 247 -22.05 45.20 -0.89
C HIS A 247 -21.68 45.14 0.62
N THR A 248 -22.67 45.04 1.50
CA THR A 248 -22.44 44.93 2.96
C THR A 248 -21.86 43.58 3.37
N THR A 249 -22.39 42.48 2.84
CA THR A 249 -21.87 41.14 3.11
C THR A 249 -20.56 40.89 2.37
N PHE A 250 -20.38 41.46 1.19
CA PHE A 250 -19.11 41.45 0.45
C PHE A 250 -17.95 42.01 1.31
N LEU A 251 -18.14 43.16 1.97
CA LEU A 251 -17.14 43.75 2.86
C LEU A 251 -16.76 42.82 4.03
N ILE A 252 -17.75 42.16 4.64
CA ILE A 252 -17.54 41.23 5.75
C ILE A 252 -16.69 40.03 5.28
N PHE A 253 -17.09 39.35 4.20
CA PHE A 253 -16.35 38.19 3.69
C PHE A 253 -14.97 38.56 3.14
N LYS A 254 -14.82 39.76 2.54
CA LYS A 254 -13.51 40.30 2.14
C LYS A 254 -12.59 40.50 3.34
N GLY A 255 -13.12 41.03 4.45
CA GLY A 255 -12.40 41.16 5.72
C GLY A 255 -11.98 39.80 6.30
N ILE A 256 -12.90 38.83 6.34
CA ILE A 256 -12.62 37.46 6.82
C ILE A 256 -11.55 36.79 5.95
N ASN A 257 -11.65 36.91 4.62
CA ASN A 257 -10.65 36.37 3.68
C ASN A 257 -9.26 36.98 3.93
N LEU A 258 -9.18 38.30 4.17
CA LEU A 258 -7.92 38.97 4.49
C LEU A 258 -7.33 38.48 5.82
N LEU A 259 -8.18 38.34 6.86
CA LEU A 259 -7.79 37.85 8.17
C LEU A 259 -7.26 36.41 8.10
N VAL A 260 -8.00 35.51 7.45
CA VAL A 260 -7.64 34.08 7.34
C VAL A 260 -6.36 33.87 6.53
N LYS A 261 -6.11 34.70 5.50
CA LYS A 261 -4.88 34.65 4.70
C LYS A 261 -3.68 35.29 5.39
N SER A 262 -3.88 36.06 6.46
CA SER A 262 -2.79 36.68 7.19
C SER A 262 -1.88 35.62 7.83
N LYS A 263 -0.56 35.85 7.79
CA LYS A 263 0.40 34.99 8.50
C LYS A 263 0.19 35.03 10.01
N ALA A 264 -0.25 36.17 10.54
CA ALA A 264 -0.54 36.36 11.96
C ALA A 264 -1.61 35.37 12.45
N PHE A 265 -2.71 35.21 11.71
CA PHE A 265 -3.75 34.23 12.06
C PHE A 265 -3.21 32.80 12.10
N GLN A 266 -2.36 32.41 11.15
CA GLN A 266 -1.73 31.08 11.14
C GLN A 266 -0.83 30.86 12.36
N TYR A 267 0.03 31.82 12.69
CA TYR A 267 0.88 31.74 13.88
C TYR A 267 0.09 31.72 15.18
N ALA A 268 -0.96 32.55 15.29
CA ALA A 268 -1.86 32.56 16.44
C ALA A 268 -2.48 31.17 16.68
N MET A 269 -2.96 30.51 15.62
CA MET A 269 -3.49 29.15 15.74
C MET A 269 -2.42 28.13 16.15
N TYR A 270 -1.18 28.24 15.67
CA TYR A 270 -0.10 27.37 16.14
C TYR A 270 0.23 27.58 17.62
N VAL A 271 0.21 28.83 18.09
CA VAL A 271 0.40 29.14 19.52
C VAL A 271 -0.74 28.54 20.35
N VAL A 272 -1.99 28.65 19.91
CA VAL A 272 -3.13 28.00 20.59
C VAL A 272 -2.95 26.49 20.70
N VAL A 273 -2.52 25.82 19.62
CA VAL A 273 -2.26 24.37 19.66
C VAL A 273 -1.10 24.03 20.61
N ALA A 274 -0.05 24.84 20.64
CA ALA A 274 1.07 24.64 21.56
C ALA A 274 0.63 24.80 23.03
N ILE A 275 -0.17 25.82 23.34
CA ILE A 275 -0.73 26.05 24.67
C ILE A 275 -1.62 24.87 25.08
N ASN A 276 -2.49 24.39 24.18
CA ASN A 276 -3.32 23.21 24.44
C ASN A 276 -2.45 21.98 24.75
N GLY A 277 -1.35 21.77 24.02
CA GLY A 277 -0.43 20.67 24.28
C GLY A 277 0.24 20.74 25.66
N VAL A 278 0.71 21.92 26.05
CA VAL A 278 1.27 22.17 27.39
C VAL A 278 0.20 21.98 28.46
N TRP A 279 -1.03 22.44 28.23
CA TRP A 279 -2.14 22.26 29.15
C TRP A 279 -2.47 20.79 29.38
N ILE A 280 -2.60 20.00 28.31
CA ILE A 280 -2.82 18.55 28.41
C ILE A 280 -1.70 17.89 29.23
N LEU A 281 -0.44 18.28 29.01
CA LEU A 281 0.69 17.73 29.74
C LEU A 281 0.61 18.06 31.25
N VAL A 282 0.34 19.31 31.61
CA VAL A 282 0.19 19.75 33.00
C VAL A 282 -1.00 19.06 33.67
N GLU A 283 -2.12 18.94 32.97
CA GLU A 283 -3.32 18.25 33.44
C GLU A 283 -3.01 16.78 33.73
N THR A 284 -2.32 16.08 32.81
CA THR A 284 -1.92 14.68 33.03
C THR A 284 -0.94 14.51 34.20
N TYR A 285 -0.02 15.45 34.40
CA TYR A 285 0.92 15.40 35.54
C TYR A 285 0.21 15.67 36.88
N THR A 286 -0.74 16.61 36.90
CA THR A 286 -1.49 16.97 38.11
C THR A 286 -2.47 15.86 38.52
N LEU A 287 -3.04 15.14 37.54
CA LEU A 287 -3.98 14.04 37.77
C LEU A 287 -3.30 12.69 38.12
N ASN A 288 -1.98 12.67 38.28
CA ASN A 288 -1.20 11.45 38.55
C ASN A 288 -1.51 10.80 39.93
N SER A 289 -2.38 11.42 40.75
CA SER A 289 -2.94 10.84 41.98
C SER A 289 -4.21 9.99 41.78
N GLY A 290 -4.49 9.59 40.54
CA GLY A 290 -5.58 8.67 40.20
C GLY A 290 -6.31 9.18 38.98
N PHE A 291 -6.03 8.56 37.83
CA PHE A 291 -6.82 8.72 36.61
C PHE A 291 -8.20 8.07 36.83
N SER A 292 -9.02 8.69 37.69
CA SER A 292 -10.43 8.39 37.73
C SER A 292 -10.96 8.83 36.37
N TRP A 293 -11.62 7.91 35.67
CA TRP A 293 -12.41 8.18 34.47
C TRP A 293 -13.60 9.05 34.88
N SER A 294 -13.29 10.25 35.35
CA SER A 294 -14.24 11.24 35.75
C SER A 294 -15.05 11.56 34.51
N ARG A 295 -16.34 11.22 34.56
CA ARG A 295 -17.35 11.53 33.55
C ARG A 295 -17.43 13.03 33.22
N PHE A 296 -16.78 13.88 34.03
CA PHE A 296 -16.69 15.31 33.81
C PHE A 296 -15.69 15.67 32.71
N VAL A 297 -16.21 16.26 31.65
CA VAL A 297 -15.41 16.92 30.60
C VAL A 297 -14.71 18.14 31.20
N PRO A 298 -13.38 18.26 31.08
CA PRO A 298 -12.67 19.45 31.51
C PRO A 298 -13.18 20.68 30.76
N TRP A 299 -13.45 21.78 31.48
CA TRP A 299 -13.87 23.05 30.87
C TRP A 299 -12.83 23.54 29.84
N SER A 300 -11.54 23.28 30.08
CA SER A 300 -10.44 23.57 29.15
C SER A 300 -10.64 22.94 27.78
N TYR A 301 -11.14 21.69 27.73
CA TYR A 301 -11.40 20.99 26.48
C TYR A 301 -12.51 21.69 25.66
N ILE A 302 -13.58 22.13 26.32
CA ILE A 302 -14.67 22.88 25.68
C ILE A 302 -14.14 24.20 25.12
N VAL A 303 -13.29 24.92 25.88
CA VAL A 303 -12.66 26.16 25.42
C VAL A 303 -11.80 25.93 24.18
N PHE A 304 -10.88 24.96 24.17
CA PHE A 304 -10.06 24.69 22.98
C PHE A 304 -10.90 24.21 21.79
N LEU A 305 -11.91 23.36 22.01
CA LEU A 305 -12.79 22.87 20.95
C LEU A 305 -13.59 24.01 20.31
N THR A 306 -14.11 24.95 21.10
CA THR A 306 -14.80 26.13 20.56
C THR A 306 -13.87 27.01 19.74
N ILE A 307 -12.62 27.22 20.18
CA ILE A 307 -11.62 27.97 19.40
C ILE A 307 -11.35 27.29 18.05
N TYR A 308 -11.17 25.97 18.03
CA TYR A 308 -10.99 25.22 16.77
C TYR A 308 -12.24 25.21 15.89
N GLY A 309 -13.44 25.16 16.48
CA GLY A 309 -14.70 25.30 15.74
C GLY A 309 -14.81 26.64 15.04
N VAL A 310 -14.53 27.73 15.75
CA VAL A 310 -14.54 29.10 15.21
C VAL A 310 -13.49 29.25 14.11
N GLU A 311 -12.27 28.72 14.31
CA GLU A 311 -11.22 28.72 13.28
C GLU A 311 -11.71 28.08 11.97
N VAL A 312 -12.30 26.88 12.04
CA VAL A 312 -12.80 26.14 10.87
C VAL A 312 -13.93 26.92 10.18
N LEU A 313 -14.85 27.50 10.94
CA LEU A 313 -15.94 28.32 10.38
C LEU A 313 -15.40 29.57 9.67
N LEU A 314 -14.43 30.27 10.26
CA LEU A 314 -13.76 31.43 9.65
C LEU A 314 -13.03 31.04 8.37
N LYS A 315 -12.32 29.91 8.36
CA LYS A 315 -11.61 29.44 7.16
C LYS A 315 -12.55 29.03 6.04
N ILE A 316 -13.64 28.31 6.33
CA ILE A 316 -14.64 27.91 5.32
C ILE A 316 -15.32 29.15 4.73
N SER A 317 -15.68 30.13 5.55
CA SER A 317 -16.32 31.37 5.08
C SER A 317 -15.36 32.26 4.28
N GLY A 318 -14.11 32.45 4.75
CA GLY A 318 -13.13 33.31 4.08
C GLY A 318 -12.55 32.76 2.78
N LEU A 319 -12.25 31.46 2.72
CA LEU A 319 -11.66 30.82 1.53
C LEU A 319 -12.73 30.29 0.57
N GLY A 320 -13.92 29.99 1.08
CA GLY A 320 -14.97 29.24 0.38
C GLY A 320 -14.80 27.73 0.53
N PRO A 321 -15.89 26.97 0.57
CA PRO A 321 -15.87 25.52 0.84
C PRO A 321 -15.02 24.76 -0.19
N MET A 322 -15.10 25.12 -1.47
CA MET A 322 -14.36 24.43 -2.53
C MET A 322 -12.83 24.61 -2.42
N ALA A 323 -12.37 25.81 -2.04
CA ALA A 323 -10.94 26.07 -1.84
C ALA A 323 -10.45 25.48 -0.51
N TYR A 324 -11.28 25.53 0.53
CA TYR A 324 -10.97 24.96 1.85
C TYR A 324 -10.73 23.45 1.76
N PHE A 325 -11.67 22.69 1.20
CA PHE A 325 -11.56 21.23 1.05
C PHE A 325 -10.55 20.79 -0.01
N SER A 326 -9.99 21.71 -0.80
CA SER A 326 -8.90 21.40 -1.74
C SER A 326 -7.58 21.12 -1.02
N SER A 327 -7.39 21.59 0.21
CA SER A 327 -6.17 21.33 0.99
C SER A 327 -6.39 20.14 1.92
N GLY A 328 -5.54 19.11 1.82
CA GLY A 328 -5.61 17.93 2.69
C GLY A 328 -5.44 18.26 4.17
N TRP A 329 -4.66 19.29 4.49
CA TRP A 329 -4.44 19.75 5.86
C TRP A 329 -5.66 20.45 6.47
N ASN A 330 -6.41 21.19 5.66
CA ASN A 330 -7.67 21.81 6.10
C ASN A 330 -8.77 20.75 6.25
N LEU A 331 -8.79 19.74 5.36
CA LEU A 331 -9.68 18.59 5.48
C LEU A 331 -9.39 17.80 6.77
N PHE A 332 -8.12 17.59 7.13
CA PHE A 332 -7.74 16.98 8.40
C PHE A 332 -8.22 17.79 9.61
N ASP A 333 -8.01 19.12 9.62
CA ASP A 333 -8.47 19.99 10.71
C ASP A 333 -9.98 19.94 10.87
N PHE A 334 -10.71 19.97 9.76
CA PHE A 334 -12.16 19.83 9.74
C PHE A 334 -12.60 18.49 10.32
N SER A 335 -12.04 17.38 9.83
CA SER A 335 -12.39 16.04 10.30
C SER A 335 -12.14 15.89 11.79
N VAL A 336 -10.97 16.26 12.30
CA VAL A 336 -10.64 16.17 13.74
C VAL A 336 -11.58 17.03 14.59
N THR A 337 -11.92 18.24 14.12
CA THR A 337 -12.84 19.15 14.83
C THR A 337 -14.26 18.58 14.86
N VAL A 338 -14.74 18.06 13.73
CA VAL A 338 -16.08 17.43 13.63
C VAL A 338 -16.16 16.17 14.49
N PHE A 339 -15.14 15.31 14.47
CA PHE A 339 -15.09 14.14 15.35
C PHE A 339 -15.12 14.55 16.83
N ALA A 340 -14.39 15.59 17.22
CA ALA A 340 -14.41 16.10 18.60
C ALA A 340 -15.78 16.64 19.02
N PHE A 341 -16.48 17.38 18.14
CA PHE A 341 -17.86 17.81 18.39
C PHE A 341 -18.83 16.63 18.49
N LEU A 342 -18.70 15.63 17.62
CA LEU A 342 -19.50 14.38 17.71
C LEU A 342 -19.26 13.65 19.02
N GLY A 343 -18.01 13.56 19.49
CA GLY A 343 -17.68 12.98 20.79
C GLY A 343 -18.31 13.74 21.96
N LEU A 344 -18.26 15.08 21.93
CA LEU A 344 -18.89 15.92 22.96
C LEU A 344 -20.42 15.76 22.98
N ILE A 345 -21.05 15.75 21.80
CA ILE A 345 -22.51 15.56 21.66
C ILE A 345 -22.91 14.16 22.13
N ALA A 346 -22.19 13.12 21.72
CA ALA A 346 -22.47 11.74 22.13
C ALA A 346 -22.36 11.56 23.66
N LEU A 347 -21.39 12.22 24.29
CA LEU A 347 -21.26 12.23 25.74
C LEU A 347 -22.40 12.99 26.43
N ALA A 348 -22.88 14.09 25.84
CA ALA A 348 -24.05 14.81 26.35
C ALA A 348 -25.35 13.99 26.30
N PHE A 349 -25.41 12.99 25.40
CA PHE A 349 -26.49 12.00 25.32
C PHE A 349 -26.19 10.71 26.10
N ASP A 350 -25.20 10.71 27.00
CA ASP A 350 -24.80 9.56 27.83
C ASP A 350 -24.45 8.28 27.06
N MET A 351 -23.95 8.42 25.83
CA MET A 351 -23.49 7.29 25.02
C MET A 351 -22.05 6.91 25.43
N GLU A 352 -21.92 6.14 26.51
CA GLU A 352 -20.65 5.70 27.11
C GLU A 352 -19.58 5.18 26.12
N PRO A 353 -19.90 4.35 25.10
CA PRO A 353 -18.87 3.85 24.18
C PRO A 353 -18.23 4.92 23.31
N PHE A 354 -18.72 6.17 23.27
CA PHE A 354 -18.09 7.25 22.50
C PHE A 354 -17.10 8.10 23.32
N TYR A 355 -16.94 7.82 24.62
CA TYR A 355 -16.00 8.54 25.48
C TYR A 355 -14.54 8.49 24.95
N PHE A 356 -14.15 7.41 24.26
CA PHE A 356 -12.81 7.31 23.66
C PHE A 356 -12.48 8.47 22.72
N ILE A 357 -13.47 9.11 22.08
CA ILE A 357 -13.24 10.26 21.20
C ILE A 357 -12.68 11.45 21.98
N VAL A 358 -13.14 11.64 23.23
CA VAL A 358 -12.62 12.68 24.13
C VAL A 358 -11.19 12.34 24.58
N VAL A 359 -10.90 11.06 24.80
CA VAL A 359 -9.55 10.56 25.11
C VAL A 359 -8.56 10.85 23.97
N LEU A 360 -9.03 10.83 22.73
CA LEU A 360 -8.22 11.14 21.54
C LEU A 360 -7.92 12.65 21.34
N ARG A 361 -8.22 13.52 22.32
CA ARG A 361 -7.88 14.96 22.29
C ARG A 361 -6.42 15.28 21.90
N PRO A 362 -5.38 14.49 22.25
CA PRO A 362 -4.00 14.78 21.82
C PRO A 362 -3.79 14.69 20.30
N LEU A 363 -4.69 14.03 19.54
CA LEU A 363 -4.61 14.00 18.07
C LEU A 363 -4.70 15.41 17.46
N GLN A 364 -5.29 16.38 18.17
CA GLN A 364 -5.32 17.78 17.75
C GLN A 364 -3.91 18.40 17.68
N LEU A 365 -2.95 17.89 18.45
CA LEU A 365 -1.56 18.36 18.44
C LEU A 365 -0.80 17.99 17.17
N LEU A 366 -1.31 17.01 16.39
CA LEU A 366 -0.75 16.67 15.07
C LEU A 366 -0.77 17.88 14.11
N ARG A 367 -1.57 18.91 14.39
CA ARG A 367 -1.54 20.19 13.67
C ARG A 367 -0.18 20.90 13.75
N LEU A 368 0.59 20.70 14.82
CA LEU A 368 1.93 21.28 14.97
C LEU A 368 2.92 20.68 13.96
N PHE A 369 2.70 19.45 13.48
CA PHE A 369 3.57 18.84 12.47
C PHE A 369 3.53 19.57 11.14
N LYS A 370 2.51 20.41 10.90
CA LYS A 370 2.46 21.31 9.73
C LYS A 370 3.55 22.37 9.75
N ILE A 371 4.11 22.73 10.90
CA ILE A 371 5.07 23.83 11.01
C ILE A 371 6.38 23.47 10.29
N LYS A 372 6.86 22.23 10.46
CA LYS A 372 8.14 21.78 9.91
C LYS A 372 7.94 21.10 8.56
N GLN A 373 8.59 21.64 7.52
CA GLN A 373 8.49 21.10 6.16
C GLN A 373 8.84 19.61 6.07
N ARG A 374 9.82 19.14 6.87
CA ARG A 374 10.21 17.74 6.89
C ARG A 374 9.07 16.79 7.30
N TYR A 375 8.25 17.17 8.28
CA TYR A 375 7.11 16.35 8.72
C TYR A 375 5.96 16.39 7.70
N ARG A 376 5.69 17.56 7.09
CA ARG A 376 4.76 17.65 5.95
C ARG A 376 5.15 16.68 4.85
N ASN A 377 6.40 16.73 4.41
CA ASN A 377 6.89 15.85 3.36
C ASN A 377 6.67 14.37 3.72
N VAL A 378 6.96 13.96 4.96
CA VAL A 378 6.75 12.58 5.46
C VAL A 378 5.27 12.15 5.48
N LEU A 379 4.35 13.04 5.86
CA LEU A 379 2.93 12.70 5.89
C LEU A 379 2.35 12.67 4.48
N ASP A 380 2.76 13.59 3.61
CA ASP A 380 2.37 13.60 2.20
C ASP A 380 2.91 12.36 1.47
N THR A 381 4.15 11.92 1.76
CA THR A 381 4.69 10.66 1.21
C THR A 381 3.85 9.48 1.69
N MET A 382 3.49 9.44 2.98
CA MET A 382 2.70 8.36 3.58
C MET A 382 1.32 8.24 2.94
N PHE A 383 0.57 9.33 2.81
CA PHE A 383 -0.77 9.30 2.20
C PHE A 383 -0.72 8.98 0.70
N GLU A 384 0.29 9.45 -0.02
CA GLU A 384 0.47 9.09 -1.43
C GLU A 384 0.79 7.59 -1.62
N LEU A 385 1.55 7.00 -0.69
CA LEU A 385 1.91 5.58 -0.71
C LEU A 385 0.86 4.67 -0.05
N PHE A 386 -0.14 5.21 0.64
CA PHE A 386 -1.13 4.43 1.38
C PHE A 386 -1.87 3.36 0.55
N PRO A 387 -2.35 3.63 -0.69
CA PRO A 387 -2.98 2.59 -1.51
C PRO A 387 -2.02 1.43 -1.83
N ARG A 388 -0.72 1.71 -1.95
CA ARG A 388 0.32 0.70 -2.17
C ARG A 388 0.52 -0.14 -0.90
N MET A 389 0.62 0.51 0.27
CA MET A 389 0.72 -0.17 1.56
C MET A 389 -0.51 -1.05 1.84
N ALA A 390 -1.72 -0.56 1.58
CA ALA A 390 -2.95 -1.33 1.74
C ALA A 390 -2.95 -2.61 0.87
N SER A 391 -2.43 -2.53 -0.37
CA SER A 391 -2.34 -3.71 -1.24
C SER A 391 -1.35 -4.76 -0.75
N LEU A 392 -0.29 -4.37 -0.05
CA LEU A 392 0.67 -5.28 0.60
C LEU A 392 0.11 -5.85 1.90
N GLY A 393 -0.52 -5.02 2.72
CA GLY A 393 -1.21 -5.46 3.93
C GLY A 393 -2.28 -6.50 3.62
N LEU A 394 -3.02 -6.34 2.52
CA LEU A 394 -3.97 -7.34 2.05
C LEU A 394 -3.28 -8.65 1.61
N THR A 395 -2.07 -8.59 1.05
CA THR A 395 -1.26 -9.80 0.76
C THR A 395 -0.89 -10.52 2.06
N LEU A 396 -0.49 -9.81 3.12
CA LEU A 396 -0.21 -10.40 4.43
C LEU A 396 -1.46 -11.06 5.04
N ILE A 397 -2.61 -10.38 4.99
CA ILE A 397 -3.88 -10.93 5.49
C ILE A 397 -4.27 -12.22 4.75
N ILE A 398 -3.93 -12.37 3.47
CA ILE A 398 -4.17 -13.62 2.72
C ILE A 398 -3.34 -14.78 3.32
N PHE A 399 -2.08 -14.53 3.69
CA PHE A 399 -1.26 -15.53 4.37
C PHE A 399 -1.84 -15.87 5.74
N TYR A 400 -2.21 -14.86 6.54
CA TYR A 400 -2.85 -15.07 7.85
C TYR A 400 -4.12 -15.90 7.72
N TYR A 401 -4.97 -15.63 6.72
CA TYR A 401 -6.17 -16.40 6.48
C TYR A 401 -5.87 -17.89 6.24
N SER A 402 -4.88 -18.21 5.40
CA SER A 402 -4.52 -19.62 5.16
C SER A 402 -4.03 -20.32 6.42
N PHE A 403 -3.15 -19.67 7.20
CA PHE A 403 -2.63 -20.24 8.44
C PHE A 403 -3.68 -20.32 9.54
N ALA A 404 -4.58 -19.34 9.64
CA ALA A 404 -5.65 -19.32 10.63
C ALA A 404 -6.65 -20.45 10.39
N ILE A 405 -7.03 -20.71 9.13
CA ILE A 405 -7.92 -21.84 8.81
C ILE A 405 -7.27 -23.17 9.19
N VAL A 406 -6.00 -23.37 8.84
CA VAL A 406 -5.25 -24.57 9.25
C VAL A 406 -5.19 -24.66 10.77
N GLY A 407 -4.86 -23.57 11.46
CA GLY A 407 -4.77 -23.51 12.92
C GLY A 407 -6.10 -23.81 13.62
N MET A 408 -7.23 -23.30 13.12
CA MET A 408 -8.55 -23.59 13.69
C MET A 408 -8.93 -25.07 13.53
N GLU A 409 -8.66 -25.68 12.38
CA GLU A 409 -9.07 -27.07 12.14
C GLU A 409 -8.20 -28.08 12.93
N PHE A 410 -6.97 -27.71 13.32
CA PHE A 410 -6.07 -28.59 14.08
C PHE A 410 -5.92 -28.24 15.57
N PHE A 411 -6.11 -26.97 15.96
CA PHE A 411 -5.82 -26.47 17.30
C PHE A 411 -7.01 -25.79 18.00
N ALA A 412 -8.23 -25.93 17.46
CA ALA A 412 -9.44 -25.47 18.17
C ALA A 412 -9.61 -26.21 19.51
N ASP A 413 -9.91 -25.44 20.56
CA ASP A 413 -10.17 -25.88 21.94
C ASP A 413 -9.02 -26.68 22.60
N VAL A 414 -7.83 -26.67 21.99
CA VAL A 414 -6.63 -27.32 22.53
C VAL A 414 -6.09 -26.57 23.76
N VAL A 415 -6.16 -25.24 23.73
CA VAL A 415 -5.66 -24.36 24.79
C VAL A 415 -6.83 -23.88 25.64
N TYR A 416 -6.78 -24.16 26.93
CA TYR A 416 -7.80 -23.77 27.92
C TYR A 416 -7.13 -23.34 29.24
N PRO A 417 -7.83 -22.65 30.16
CA PRO A 417 -7.20 -22.18 31.39
C PRO A 417 -6.68 -23.34 32.26
N ASN A 418 -5.51 -23.16 32.89
CA ASN A 418 -4.80 -24.18 33.68
C ASN A 418 -4.35 -25.44 32.90
N CYS A 419 -4.20 -25.36 31.57
CA CYS A 419 -3.60 -26.44 30.79
C CYS A 419 -2.05 -26.41 30.84
N CYS A 420 -1.40 -27.28 30.06
CA CYS A 420 0.06 -27.28 29.86
C CYS A 420 0.92 -27.50 31.11
N ASN A 421 0.37 -28.10 32.18
CA ASN A 421 1.05 -28.29 33.47
C ASN A 421 2.31 -29.19 33.41
N THR A 422 2.43 -30.06 32.41
CA THR A 422 3.59 -30.95 32.21
C THR A 422 4.75 -30.28 31.47
N SER A 423 4.55 -29.07 30.96
CA SER A 423 5.52 -28.37 30.11
C SER A 423 6.30 -27.30 30.90
N THR A 424 7.39 -26.80 30.31
CA THR A 424 8.16 -25.67 30.86
C THR A 424 7.40 -24.33 30.84
N VAL A 425 6.23 -24.27 30.18
CA VAL A 425 5.43 -23.06 30.02
C VAL A 425 4.17 -23.07 30.90
N ALA A 426 4.06 -24.00 31.85
CA ALA A 426 2.91 -24.14 32.74
C ALA A 426 2.54 -22.81 33.45
N ASP A 427 3.53 -22.04 33.89
CA ASP A 427 3.32 -20.77 34.58
C ASP A 427 2.58 -19.73 33.73
N SER A 428 2.74 -19.77 32.41
CA SER A 428 2.07 -18.86 31.48
C SER A 428 0.60 -19.18 31.26
N TYR A 429 0.17 -20.43 31.52
CA TYR A 429 -1.20 -20.91 31.30
C TYR A 429 -2.02 -21.02 32.59
N ARG A 430 -1.44 -20.63 33.74
CA ARG A 430 -2.11 -20.71 35.05
C ARG A 430 -3.24 -19.69 35.21
N GLN A 431 -4.27 -20.08 35.95
CA GLN A 431 -5.40 -19.30 36.40
C GLN A 431 -5.79 -19.78 37.80
N ILE A 432 -5.28 -19.13 38.84
CA ILE A 432 -5.43 -19.57 40.23
C ILE A 432 -6.16 -18.48 41.03
N ASN A 433 -7.20 -18.87 41.76
CA ASN A 433 -7.88 -18.01 42.72
C ASN A 433 -7.14 -18.02 44.05
N ILE A 434 -6.49 -16.91 44.41
CA ILE A 434 -5.84 -16.76 45.71
C ILE A 434 -6.72 -15.89 46.61
N THR A 435 -7.08 -16.42 47.78
CA THR A 435 -7.92 -15.71 48.75
C THR A 435 -7.05 -15.08 49.84
N TYR A 436 -7.06 -13.75 49.91
CA TYR A 436 -6.44 -12.97 50.97
C TYR A 436 -7.55 -12.40 51.88
N GLY A 437 -7.88 -13.12 52.95
CA GLY A 437 -9.02 -12.79 53.81
C GLY A 437 -10.35 -12.82 53.02
N ASN A 438 -11.04 -11.67 52.91
CA ASN A 438 -12.31 -11.55 52.17
C ASN A 438 -12.12 -11.18 50.68
N LYS A 439 -10.89 -11.02 50.18
CA LYS A 439 -10.62 -10.68 48.78
C LYS A 439 -10.06 -11.88 48.03
N THR A 440 -10.80 -12.38 47.05
CA THR A 440 -10.30 -13.31 46.04
C THR A 440 -9.59 -12.53 44.95
N VAL A 441 -8.27 -12.66 44.84
CA VAL A 441 -7.47 -12.12 43.73
C VAL A 441 -7.13 -13.25 42.78
N LEU A 442 -7.41 -13.03 41.51
CA LEU A 442 -7.18 -13.99 40.45
C LEU A 442 -5.77 -13.77 39.89
N GLU A 443 -4.88 -14.76 40.01
CA GLU A 443 -3.57 -14.75 39.36
C GLU A 443 -3.65 -15.50 38.02
N GLU A 444 -3.45 -14.77 36.92
CA GLU A 444 -3.56 -15.29 35.56
C GLU A 444 -2.27 -15.07 34.76
N GLY A 445 -1.88 -16.09 33.98
CA GLY A 445 -0.81 -15.98 32.99
C GLY A 445 -1.27 -15.48 31.61
N TYR A 446 -2.58 -15.34 31.40
CA TYR A 446 -3.26 -14.80 30.19
C TYR A 446 -3.01 -15.50 28.84
N TYR A 447 -1.97 -16.34 28.69
CA TYR A 447 -1.65 -16.98 27.40
C TYR A 447 -2.71 -17.97 26.90
N TYR A 448 -3.64 -18.43 27.75
CA TYR A 448 -4.78 -19.24 27.32
C TYR A 448 -5.79 -18.47 26.46
N LEU A 449 -5.74 -17.13 26.45
CA LEU A 449 -6.57 -16.29 25.58
C LEU A 449 -6.12 -16.38 24.10
N ASN A 450 -4.85 -16.72 23.87
CA ASN A 450 -4.25 -16.89 22.55
C ASN A 450 -4.58 -18.26 21.96
N ASN A 451 -5.84 -18.42 21.55
CA ASN A 451 -6.38 -19.66 21.01
C ASN A 451 -6.67 -19.58 19.51
N PHE A 452 -7.00 -20.74 18.93
CA PHE A 452 -7.44 -20.91 17.55
C PHE A 452 -8.92 -21.32 17.47
N ASN A 453 -9.76 -20.87 18.41
CA ASN A 453 -11.17 -21.27 18.46
C ASN A 453 -12.00 -20.52 17.42
N ASN A 454 -11.64 -19.26 17.14
CA ASN A 454 -12.32 -18.40 16.18
C ASN A 454 -11.34 -17.78 15.20
N ILE A 455 -11.83 -17.33 14.04
CA ILE A 455 -10.99 -16.69 13.03
C ILE A 455 -10.37 -15.39 13.54
N LEU A 456 -11.10 -14.63 14.37
CA LEU A 456 -10.62 -13.37 14.94
C LEU A 456 -9.55 -13.62 16.02
N SER A 457 -9.75 -14.58 16.92
CA SER A 457 -8.72 -14.93 17.91
C SER A 457 -7.48 -15.49 17.23
N SER A 458 -7.66 -16.35 16.22
CA SER A 458 -6.56 -16.85 15.38
C SER A 458 -5.79 -15.71 14.70
N PHE A 459 -6.45 -14.66 14.22
CA PHE A 459 -5.77 -13.50 13.62
C PHE A 459 -4.96 -12.70 14.64
N VAL A 460 -5.48 -12.52 15.86
CA VAL A 460 -4.73 -11.87 16.94
C VAL A 460 -3.52 -12.72 17.33
N THR A 461 -3.71 -14.03 17.53
CA THR A 461 -2.61 -14.97 17.84
C THR A 461 -1.54 -14.96 16.75
N LEU A 462 -1.91 -15.03 15.46
CA LEU A 462 -0.95 -14.96 14.35
C LEU A 462 -0.26 -13.59 14.24
N PHE A 463 -0.96 -12.52 14.58
CA PHE A 463 -0.35 -11.19 14.65
C PHE A 463 0.71 -11.13 15.76
N GLU A 464 0.42 -11.64 16.95
CA GLU A 464 1.38 -11.73 18.05
C GLU A 464 2.60 -12.58 17.66
N LEU A 465 2.40 -13.72 17.00
CA LEU A 465 3.49 -14.55 16.48
C LEU A 465 4.35 -13.82 15.44
N THR A 466 3.77 -12.88 14.68
CA THR A 466 4.50 -12.09 13.67
C THR A 466 5.36 -11.00 14.29
N VAL A 467 5.06 -10.57 15.52
CA VAL A 467 5.92 -9.67 16.29
C VAL A 467 7.18 -10.40 16.81
N VAL A 468 7.22 -11.73 16.73
CA VAL A 468 8.36 -12.61 17.07
C VAL A 468 8.68 -12.69 18.57
N ASN A 469 8.09 -11.84 19.42
CA ASN A 469 8.33 -11.93 20.86
C ASN A 469 7.54 -13.07 21.52
N ASN A 470 8.17 -13.81 22.44
CA ASN A 470 7.56 -14.90 23.23
C ASN A 470 6.78 -15.97 22.43
N TRP A 471 7.02 -16.08 21.12
CA TRP A 471 6.25 -16.96 20.24
C TRP A 471 6.40 -18.46 20.58
N TYR A 472 7.55 -18.82 21.17
CA TYR A 472 7.83 -20.19 21.60
C TYR A 472 6.93 -20.64 22.76
N ILE A 473 6.38 -19.72 23.56
CA ILE A 473 5.45 -20.04 24.66
C ILE A 473 4.17 -20.65 24.07
N THR A 474 3.60 -19.99 23.06
CA THR A 474 2.42 -20.48 22.34
C THR A 474 2.71 -21.78 21.60
N MET A 475 3.89 -21.89 20.97
CA MET A 475 4.31 -23.13 20.31
C MET A 475 4.39 -24.29 21.30
N GLU A 476 5.15 -24.15 22.39
CA GLU A 476 5.34 -25.22 23.37
C GLU A 476 4.01 -25.57 24.07
N GLY A 477 3.17 -24.57 24.36
CA GLY A 477 1.84 -24.79 24.92
C GLY A 477 0.98 -25.70 24.03
N VAL A 478 0.87 -25.39 22.74
CA VAL A 478 0.12 -26.22 21.78
C VAL A 478 0.76 -27.61 21.62
N THR A 479 2.09 -27.70 21.61
CA THR A 479 2.78 -29.00 21.46
C THR A 479 2.56 -29.92 22.66
N SER A 480 2.44 -29.34 23.87
CA SER A 480 2.22 -30.09 25.11
C SER A 480 0.86 -30.79 25.14
N MET A 481 -0.13 -30.22 24.45
CA MET A 481 -1.49 -30.76 24.34
C MET A 481 -1.69 -31.61 23.07
N THR A 482 -0.80 -31.54 22.09
CA THR A 482 -0.94 -32.19 20.79
C THR A 482 0.21 -33.14 20.48
N THR A 483 1.02 -32.83 19.47
CA THR A 483 2.19 -33.62 19.04
C THR A 483 3.34 -32.70 18.65
N HIS A 484 4.56 -33.23 18.62
CA HIS A 484 5.75 -32.50 18.19
C HIS A 484 5.66 -31.96 16.75
N TRP A 485 4.83 -32.56 15.88
CA TRP A 485 4.59 -32.07 14.52
C TRP A 485 3.95 -30.68 14.47
N SER A 486 3.28 -30.25 15.53
CA SER A 486 2.76 -28.88 15.64
C SER A 486 3.88 -27.83 15.68
N ARG A 487 5.10 -28.17 16.13
CA ARG A 487 6.27 -27.28 16.04
C ARG A 487 6.55 -26.86 14.60
N LEU A 488 6.38 -27.78 13.65
CA LEU A 488 6.59 -27.50 12.23
C LEU A 488 5.62 -26.44 11.70
N TYR A 489 4.38 -26.39 12.21
CA TYR A 489 3.41 -25.35 11.85
C TYR A 489 3.94 -23.96 12.25
N PHE A 490 4.37 -23.79 13.50
CA PHE A 490 4.87 -22.50 13.99
C PHE A 490 6.20 -22.10 13.34
N MET A 491 7.13 -23.04 13.15
CA MET A 491 8.39 -22.79 12.45
C MET A 491 8.17 -22.39 10.98
N THR A 492 7.25 -23.08 10.28
CA THR A 492 6.90 -22.73 8.89
C THR A 492 6.24 -21.36 8.83
N PHE A 493 5.34 -21.05 9.78
CA PHE A 493 4.71 -19.73 9.87
C PHE A 493 5.75 -18.63 10.08
N TYR A 494 6.72 -18.83 10.99
CA TYR A 494 7.81 -17.88 11.21
C TYR A 494 8.60 -17.60 9.94
N ILE A 495 9.07 -18.65 9.25
CA ILE A 495 9.86 -18.49 8.01
C ILE A 495 9.06 -17.72 6.95
N VAL A 496 7.80 -18.11 6.73
CA VAL A 496 6.94 -17.46 5.72
C VAL A 496 6.66 -16.01 6.09
N THR A 497 6.28 -15.72 7.34
CA THR A 497 5.95 -14.35 7.75
C THR A 497 7.15 -13.45 7.81
N MET A 498 8.32 -13.95 8.23
CA MET A 498 9.57 -13.21 8.19
C MET A 498 9.90 -12.75 6.78
N VAL A 499 9.84 -13.66 5.78
CA VAL A 499 10.09 -13.32 4.37
C VAL A 499 9.07 -12.32 3.85
N VAL A 500 7.78 -12.54 4.11
CA VAL A 500 6.72 -11.66 3.62
C VAL A 500 6.85 -10.27 4.26
N MET A 501 7.11 -10.18 5.57
CA MET A 501 7.25 -8.90 6.26
C MET A 501 8.50 -8.14 5.82
N THR A 502 9.63 -8.82 5.60
CA THR A 502 10.86 -8.14 5.18
C THR A 502 10.74 -7.59 3.76
N ILE A 503 10.12 -8.33 2.85
CA ILE A 503 9.77 -7.83 1.51
C ILE A 503 8.85 -6.61 1.59
N ILE A 504 7.81 -6.66 2.44
CA ILE A 504 6.86 -5.55 2.61
C ILE A 504 7.56 -4.30 3.17
N VAL A 505 8.33 -4.44 4.25
CA VAL A 505 9.04 -3.33 4.90
C VAL A 505 10.04 -2.72 3.93
N ALA A 506 10.86 -3.53 3.28
CA ALA A 506 11.90 -3.04 2.38
C ALA A 506 11.32 -2.30 1.17
N PHE A 507 10.23 -2.80 0.59
CA PHE A 507 9.52 -2.12 -0.50
C PHE A 507 8.87 -0.79 -0.08
N ILE A 508 8.33 -0.71 1.14
CA ILE A 508 7.77 0.53 1.67
C ILE A 508 8.91 1.53 1.89
N LEU A 509 10.03 1.10 2.48
CA LEU A 509 11.19 1.95 2.73
C LEU A 509 11.81 2.47 1.44
N ASP A 510 12.03 1.64 0.43
CA ASP A 510 12.59 2.08 -0.85
C ASP A 510 11.71 3.13 -1.54
N ALA A 511 10.39 2.87 -1.60
CA ALA A 511 9.43 3.83 -2.14
C ALA A 511 9.39 5.15 -1.36
N PHE A 512 9.50 5.07 -0.03
CA PHE A 512 9.44 6.21 0.86
C PHE A 512 10.72 7.06 0.77
N VAL A 513 11.89 6.43 0.85
CA VAL A 513 13.21 7.06 0.75
C VAL A 513 13.37 7.71 -0.62
N PHE A 514 12.99 7.03 -1.69
CA PHE A 514 13.02 7.59 -3.04
C PHE A 514 12.18 8.87 -3.13
N ARG A 515 10.92 8.85 -2.68
CA ARG A 515 10.05 10.04 -2.73
C ARG A 515 10.59 11.17 -1.86
N MET A 516 11.09 10.86 -0.68
CA MET A 516 11.63 11.87 0.23
C MET A 516 12.87 12.56 -0.36
N ASN A 517 13.79 11.78 -0.94
CA ASN A 517 14.98 12.32 -1.62
C ASN A 517 14.59 13.14 -2.86
N TYR A 518 13.62 12.66 -3.63
CA TYR A 518 13.09 13.37 -4.79
C TYR A 518 12.46 14.71 -4.41
N SER A 519 11.60 14.73 -3.39
CA SER A 519 10.95 15.94 -2.87
C SER A 519 11.95 16.97 -2.31
N ARG A 520 13.12 16.52 -1.86
CA ARG A 520 14.21 17.42 -1.43
C ARG A 520 14.96 18.01 -2.63
N LYS A 521 15.19 17.24 -3.69
CA LYS A 521 15.93 17.65 -4.89
C LYS A 521 15.10 18.61 -5.76
N ASN A 522 13.82 18.31 -5.91
CA ASN A 522 12.88 19.13 -6.66
C ASN A 522 12.02 19.90 -5.67
N ARG A 523 12.21 21.22 -5.56
CA ARG A 523 11.31 22.15 -4.84
C ARG A 523 9.95 22.25 -5.57
N GLU A 524 9.30 21.11 -5.80
CA GLU A 524 8.07 21.01 -6.56
C GLU A 524 6.86 21.40 -5.67
N PRO A 525 5.89 22.16 -6.22
CA PRO A 525 4.65 22.44 -5.51
C PRO A 525 3.87 21.15 -5.22
N GLU A 526 3.22 21.10 -4.06
CA GLU A 526 2.51 19.93 -3.49
C GLU A 526 1.42 19.33 -4.42
N ASN A 527 0.98 20.04 -5.46
CA ASN A 527 -0.25 19.78 -6.19
C ASN A 527 -0.07 19.05 -7.54
N GLY A 528 0.44 17.82 -7.49
CA GLY A 528 0.42 16.89 -8.64
C GLY A 528 1.17 17.38 -9.89
N ILE A 529 0.83 16.82 -11.05
CA ILE A 529 1.41 17.25 -12.33
C ILE A 529 0.46 18.27 -12.96
N VAL A 530 1.00 19.47 -13.23
CA VAL A 530 0.27 20.61 -13.78
C VAL A 530 0.73 20.86 -15.20
N PHE A 531 -0.21 20.89 -16.14
CA PHE A 531 0.01 21.35 -17.50
C PHE A 531 -0.77 22.64 -17.71
N GLU A 532 -0.10 23.67 -18.24
CA GLU A 532 -0.75 24.92 -18.62
C GLU A 532 -0.80 24.99 -20.14
N VAL A 533 -1.99 25.25 -20.65
CA VAL A 533 -2.24 25.39 -22.08
C VAL A 533 -3.00 26.69 -22.29
N GLU A 534 -2.39 27.59 -23.04
CA GLU A 534 -3.05 28.79 -23.51
C GLU A 534 -3.83 28.48 -24.79
N VAL A 535 -5.06 28.97 -24.89
CA VAL A 535 -5.91 28.84 -26.08
C VAL A 535 -6.21 30.23 -26.61
N SER A 536 -5.86 30.48 -27.87
CA SER A 536 -6.18 31.74 -28.56
C SER A 536 -7.60 31.69 -29.16
N ARG A 537 -8.19 32.87 -29.38
CA ARG A 537 -9.50 33.00 -30.02
C ARG A 537 -9.55 32.34 -31.41
N ASP A 538 -8.51 32.53 -32.21
CA ASP A 538 -8.46 32.02 -33.59
C ASP A 538 -8.43 30.49 -33.64
N GLU A 539 -7.67 29.86 -32.75
CA GLU A 539 -7.65 28.40 -32.60
C GLU A 539 -9.00 27.85 -32.13
N ALA A 540 -9.67 28.55 -31.20
CA ALA A 540 -10.99 28.17 -30.71
C ALA A 540 -12.06 28.28 -31.82
N LEU A 541 -11.97 29.28 -32.69
CA LEU A 541 -12.86 29.43 -33.86
C LEU A 541 -12.60 28.35 -34.91
N ALA A 542 -11.35 28.14 -35.29
CA ALA A 542 -10.96 27.11 -36.27
C ALA A 542 -11.38 25.70 -35.83
N THR A 543 -11.26 25.40 -34.53
CA THR A 543 -11.72 24.13 -33.98
C THR A 543 -13.25 24.03 -33.98
N LEU A 544 -13.97 25.10 -33.64
CA LEU A 544 -15.42 25.12 -33.65
C LEU A 544 -15.99 24.89 -35.05
N GLU A 545 -15.40 25.49 -36.08
CA GLU A 545 -15.75 25.23 -37.49
C GLU A 545 -15.50 23.77 -37.89
N LEU A 546 -14.36 23.22 -37.50
CA LEU A 546 -14.05 21.80 -37.74
C LEU A 546 -15.07 20.88 -37.07
N TYR A 547 -15.50 21.18 -35.84
CA TYR A 547 -16.54 20.40 -35.16
C TYR A 547 -17.93 20.57 -35.79
N LYS A 548 -18.30 21.76 -36.26
CA LYS A 548 -19.55 21.98 -37.02
C LYS A 548 -19.60 21.11 -38.27
N GLN A 549 -18.50 21.02 -39.01
CA GLN A 549 -18.43 20.21 -40.24
C GLN A 549 -18.37 18.71 -39.94
N THR A 550 -17.68 18.31 -38.87
CA THR A 550 -17.40 16.90 -38.63
C THR A 550 -18.49 16.21 -37.80
N CYS A 551 -19.16 16.91 -36.88
CA CYS A 551 -20.16 16.35 -35.95
C CYS A 551 -21.16 17.38 -35.38
N PRO A 552 -22.46 17.27 -35.71
CA PRO A 552 -23.50 18.18 -35.21
C PRO A 552 -24.04 17.81 -33.82
N GLY A 553 -23.19 17.39 -32.89
CA GLY A 553 -23.60 17.14 -31.51
C GLY A 553 -23.82 18.46 -30.76
N LEU A 554 -25.05 18.76 -30.34
CA LEU A 554 -25.43 20.02 -29.68
C LEU A 554 -24.62 20.29 -28.37
N SER A 555 -24.27 19.23 -27.63
CA SER A 555 -23.49 19.29 -26.39
C SER A 555 -21.99 19.57 -26.61
N SER A 556 -21.42 19.08 -27.72
CA SER A 556 -20.02 19.39 -28.08
C SER A 556 -19.85 20.84 -28.49
N LEU A 557 -20.80 21.37 -29.26
CA LEU A 557 -20.78 22.75 -29.75
C LEU A 557 -20.96 23.75 -28.61
N SER A 558 -21.90 23.51 -27.70
CA SER A 558 -22.12 24.36 -26.51
C SER A 558 -20.89 24.45 -25.61
N SER A 559 -20.13 23.36 -25.44
CA SER A 559 -18.91 23.37 -24.61
C SER A 559 -17.78 24.25 -25.17
N LEU A 560 -17.63 24.33 -26.49
CA LEU A 560 -16.66 25.17 -27.19
C LEU A 560 -17.16 26.61 -27.31
N GLN A 561 -18.46 26.80 -27.57
CA GLN A 561 -19.10 28.13 -27.56
C GLN A 561 -19.00 28.79 -26.18
N GLY A 562 -19.07 28.01 -25.09
CA GLY A 562 -18.82 28.49 -23.74
C GLY A 562 -17.39 29.00 -23.52
N VAL A 563 -16.40 28.52 -24.28
CA VAL A 563 -15.02 29.06 -24.23
C VAL A 563 -14.98 30.45 -24.87
N LEU A 564 -15.64 30.63 -26.02
CA LEU A 564 -15.74 31.93 -26.70
C LEU A 564 -16.49 32.95 -25.84
N GLN A 565 -17.63 32.56 -25.26
CA GLN A 565 -18.38 33.41 -24.32
C GLN A 565 -17.56 33.81 -23.09
N ALA A 566 -16.69 32.91 -22.59
CA ALA A 566 -15.79 33.23 -21.49
C ALA A 566 -14.69 34.22 -21.91
N MET A 567 -14.18 34.14 -23.15
CA MET A 567 -13.26 35.14 -23.70
C MET A 567 -13.96 36.50 -23.87
N ASP A 568 -15.18 36.51 -24.41
CA ASP A 568 -15.96 37.74 -24.59
C ASP A 568 -16.29 38.42 -23.25
N ARG A 569 -16.61 37.64 -22.19
CA ARG A 569 -16.86 38.18 -20.84
C ARG A 569 -15.61 38.73 -20.17
N SER A 570 -14.44 38.16 -20.44
CA SER A 570 -13.19 38.57 -19.80
C SER A 570 -12.46 39.67 -20.57
N GLY A 571 -12.82 39.94 -21.83
CA GLY A 571 -12.15 40.93 -22.68
C GLY A 571 -10.75 40.53 -23.14
N HIS A 572 -10.31 39.29 -22.87
CA HIS A 572 -8.98 38.79 -23.23
C HIS A 572 -9.05 37.94 -24.51
N SER A 573 -8.04 38.07 -25.39
CA SER A 573 -7.93 37.32 -26.65
C SER A 573 -7.45 35.88 -26.49
N SER A 574 -6.94 35.52 -25.31
CA SER A 574 -6.52 34.16 -24.95
C SER A 574 -7.00 33.77 -23.55
N LEU A 575 -7.24 32.47 -23.36
CA LEU A 575 -7.58 31.87 -22.07
C LEU A 575 -6.56 30.80 -21.70
N VAL A 576 -6.06 30.87 -20.48
CA VAL A 576 -5.17 29.83 -19.93
C VAL A 576 -6.00 28.76 -19.23
N TYR A 577 -5.84 27.52 -19.68
CA TYR A 577 -6.39 26.33 -19.05
C TYR A 577 -5.30 25.59 -18.29
N GLN A 578 -5.67 25.12 -17.10
CA GLN A 578 -4.81 24.31 -16.25
C GLN A 578 -5.33 22.88 -16.21
N GLY A 579 -4.54 21.94 -16.73
CA GLY A 579 -4.74 20.51 -16.63
C GLY A 579 -4.07 20.00 -15.35
N ARG A 580 -4.83 19.37 -14.46
CA ARG A 580 -4.29 18.73 -13.24
C ARG A 580 -4.58 17.24 -13.22
N ARG A 581 -3.59 16.44 -12.81
CA ARG A 581 -3.77 15.05 -12.38
C ARG A 581 -2.96 14.74 -11.12
N SER A 582 -3.48 13.83 -10.31
CA SER A 582 -2.71 13.24 -9.22
C SER A 582 -1.60 12.36 -9.77
N ARG A 583 -0.46 12.30 -9.07
CA ARG A 583 0.62 11.38 -9.41
C ARG A 583 0.15 9.94 -9.20
N THR A 584 0.64 9.04 -10.05
CA THR A 584 0.34 7.61 -10.00
C THR A 584 1.60 6.82 -9.71
N LYS A 585 1.46 5.55 -9.29
CA LYS A 585 2.60 4.64 -9.08
C LYS A 585 3.55 4.64 -10.27
N SER A 586 3.03 4.64 -11.51
CA SER A 586 3.87 4.61 -12.70
C SER A 586 4.71 5.86 -12.89
N ASP A 587 4.23 7.03 -12.44
CA ASP A 587 5.01 8.27 -12.54
C ASP A 587 6.21 8.23 -11.60
N LEU A 588 6.02 7.68 -10.40
CA LEU A 588 7.10 7.49 -9.43
C LEU A 588 8.11 6.44 -9.91
N SER A 589 7.63 5.28 -10.36
CA SER A 589 8.50 4.21 -10.88
C SER A 589 9.27 4.64 -12.14
N MET A 590 8.67 5.47 -13.00
CA MET A 590 9.36 5.97 -14.19
C MET A 590 10.51 6.92 -13.83
N LYS A 591 10.36 7.72 -12.78
CA LYS A 591 11.44 8.56 -12.23
C LYS A 591 12.49 7.73 -11.49
N MET A 592 12.08 6.69 -10.79
CA MET A 592 12.98 5.79 -10.04
C MET A 592 13.96 5.07 -10.97
N TYR A 593 13.50 4.64 -12.15
CA TYR A 593 14.32 3.94 -13.13
C TYR A 593 14.74 4.84 -14.31
N GLU A 594 14.69 6.18 -14.18
CA GLU A 594 14.89 7.12 -15.29
C GLU A 594 16.27 6.94 -15.97
N GLU A 595 17.33 6.80 -15.18
CA GLU A 595 18.71 6.61 -15.65
C GLU A 595 18.87 5.27 -16.41
N GLU A 596 18.07 4.26 -16.07
CA GLU A 596 18.13 2.93 -16.69
C GLU A 596 17.13 2.75 -17.85
N ILE A 597 16.09 3.59 -17.93
CA ILE A 597 15.06 3.58 -18.99
C ILE A 597 15.60 4.14 -20.32
N GLN A 598 16.76 4.81 -20.31
CA GLN A 598 17.48 5.20 -21.54
C GLN A 598 17.86 4.01 -22.46
N TRP A 599 17.63 2.76 -22.02
CA TRP A 599 17.66 1.50 -22.79
C TRP A 599 16.80 1.46 -24.08
N ASN A 600 16.10 2.54 -24.44
CA ASN A 600 15.23 2.60 -25.61
C ASN A 600 15.94 2.30 -26.95
N ASP A 601 17.26 2.32 -27.00
CA ASP A 601 18.03 2.03 -28.20
C ASP A 601 18.27 0.52 -28.43
N ASP A 602 18.37 -0.30 -27.39
CA ASP A 602 18.64 -1.74 -27.54
C ASP A 602 17.43 -2.53 -28.08
N LYS A 603 16.20 -2.16 -27.68
CA LYS A 603 14.99 -2.77 -28.28
C LYS A 603 14.65 -2.25 -29.66
N ARG A 604 15.11 -1.04 -30.04
CA ARG A 604 15.04 -0.59 -31.44
C ARG A 604 15.89 -1.51 -32.30
N GLN A 605 17.03 -2.00 -31.82
CA GLN A 605 17.84 -2.98 -32.54
C GLN A 605 17.11 -4.34 -32.68
N ASP A 606 16.50 -4.87 -31.61
CA ASP A 606 15.73 -6.13 -31.67
C ASP A 606 14.49 -6.05 -32.58
N GLN A 607 13.71 -4.96 -32.51
CA GLN A 607 12.56 -4.76 -33.38
C GLN A 607 12.98 -4.52 -34.84
N ARG A 608 14.07 -3.77 -35.08
CA ARG A 608 14.65 -3.62 -36.44
C ARG A 608 15.17 -4.95 -36.97
N GLN A 609 15.77 -5.80 -36.15
CA GLN A 609 16.18 -7.16 -36.55
C GLN A 609 14.98 -8.06 -36.84
N THR A 610 13.91 -7.98 -36.04
CA THR A 610 12.69 -8.77 -36.23
C THR A 610 11.93 -8.32 -37.50
N GLN A 611 11.81 -7.02 -37.75
CA GLN A 611 11.22 -6.46 -38.98
C GLN A 611 12.08 -6.72 -40.22
N ARG A 612 13.41 -6.68 -40.12
CA ARG A 612 14.31 -7.10 -41.22
C ARG A 612 14.17 -8.58 -41.54
N SER A 613 13.98 -9.43 -40.53
CA SER A 613 13.76 -10.88 -40.71
C SER A 613 12.38 -11.21 -41.29
N CYS A 614 11.34 -10.40 -41.00
CA CYS A 614 10.00 -10.55 -41.58
C CYS A 614 9.88 -10.13 -43.05
N LYS A 615 10.88 -9.46 -43.64
CA LYS A 615 10.89 -9.08 -45.06
C LYS A 615 11.45 -10.15 -46.00
N ASN A 616 11.91 -11.30 -45.48
CA ASN A 616 12.55 -12.34 -46.27
C ASN A 616 11.72 -13.65 -46.28
N PRO A 617 10.91 -13.92 -47.33
CA PRO A 617 9.97 -15.05 -47.36
C PRO A 617 10.66 -16.42 -47.18
N ARG A 618 11.91 -16.56 -47.64
CA ARG A 618 12.68 -17.82 -47.56
C ARG A 618 13.13 -18.19 -46.14
N GLN A 619 13.26 -17.23 -45.20
CA GLN A 619 13.63 -17.52 -43.81
C GLN A 619 12.44 -17.90 -42.92
N GLN A 620 11.21 -17.58 -43.33
CA GLN A 620 10.00 -17.86 -42.56
C GLN A 620 9.67 -19.36 -42.53
N THR A 621 9.86 -20.06 -43.65
CA THR A 621 9.63 -21.50 -43.79
C THR A 621 10.67 -22.33 -43.02
N LEU A 622 11.94 -21.88 -43.00
CA LEU A 622 13.01 -22.51 -42.22
C LEU A 622 12.82 -22.28 -40.70
N ARG A 623 12.41 -21.08 -40.27
CA ARG A 623 12.15 -20.79 -38.85
C ARG A 623 10.90 -21.47 -38.30
N PHE A 624 9.87 -21.71 -39.10
CA PHE A 624 8.71 -22.52 -38.66
C PHE A 624 9.08 -24.00 -38.46
N LYS A 625 9.94 -24.56 -39.33
CA LYS A 625 10.50 -25.91 -39.16
C LYS A 625 11.44 -26.00 -37.94
N LEU A 626 12.29 -24.99 -37.71
CA LEU A 626 13.17 -24.90 -36.53
C LEU A 626 12.43 -24.63 -35.22
N ARG A 627 11.35 -23.84 -35.21
CA ARG A 627 10.49 -23.66 -34.02
C ARG A 627 9.71 -24.92 -33.68
N ARG A 628 9.26 -25.71 -34.67
CA ARG A 628 8.67 -27.04 -34.40
C ARG A 628 9.70 -28.05 -33.85
N LYS A 629 10.97 -27.98 -34.29
CA LYS A 629 12.07 -28.78 -33.73
C LYS A 629 12.43 -28.37 -32.29
N LYS A 630 12.61 -27.07 -32.02
CA LYS A 630 12.87 -26.56 -30.65
C LYS A 630 11.69 -26.77 -29.68
N LYS A 631 10.44 -26.69 -30.14
CA LYS A 631 9.28 -27.01 -29.28
C LYS A 631 9.19 -28.50 -28.95
N LYS A 632 9.67 -29.39 -29.83
CA LYS A 632 9.78 -30.83 -29.53
C LYS A 632 10.96 -31.16 -28.61
N GLU A 633 12.09 -30.47 -28.73
CA GLU A 633 13.23 -30.62 -27.80
C GLU A 633 12.96 -30.07 -26.40
N ILE A 634 12.25 -28.93 -26.28
CA ILE A 634 11.90 -28.36 -24.96
C ILE A 634 10.86 -29.23 -24.22
N ILE A 635 10.01 -29.97 -24.94
CA ILE A 635 9.09 -30.94 -24.32
C ILE A 635 9.84 -32.22 -23.89
N PHE A 636 10.91 -32.61 -24.61
CA PHE A 636 11.71 -33.80 -24.25
C PHE A 636 12.72 -33.57 -23.11
N ILE A 637 13.24 -32.35 -22.95
CA ILE A 637 14.17 -32.00 -21.86
C ILE A 637 13.42 -31.85 -20.51
N GLY A 638 12.12 -31.54 -20.54
CA GLY A 638 11.27 -31.50 -19.34
C GLY A 638 10.93 -32.86 -18.73
N SER A 639 11.02 -33.96 -19.50
CA SER A 639 10.70 -35.31 -19.01
C SER A 639 11.92 -36.18 -18.65
N LYS A 640 13.13 -35.82 -19.10
CA LYS A 640 14.36 -36.59 -18.78
C LYS A 640 15.12 -36.14 -17.54
N THR A 641 14.72 -35.05 -16.89
CA THR A 641 15.34 -34.58 -15.63
C THR A 641 14.59 -35.09 -14.38
N ILE A 642 13.67 -36.05 -14.55
CA ILE A 642 12.95 -36.73 -13.45
C ILE A 642 13.44 -38.19 -13.28
N ILE A 643 14.39 -38.65 -14.09
CA ILE A 643 15.04 -39.96 -13.93
C ILE A 643 16.54 -39.74 -14.16
N CYS A 644 17.33 -39.93 -13.11
CA CYS A 644 18.76 -39.55 -12.94
C CYS A 644 19.00 -38.08 -12.54
N ASN A 645 18.64 -37.73 -11.30
CA ASN A 645 19.60 -37.57 -10.20
C ASN A 645 18.85 -37.59 -8.87
#